data_AF-A0A8H2XKC9-F1
#
_entry.id   AF-A0A8H2XKC9-F1
#
_cell.length_a   1.000
_cell.length_b   1.000
_cell.length_c   1.000
_cell.angle_alpha   90.00
_cell.angle_beta   90.00
_cell.angle_gamma   90.00
#
_symmetry.space_group_name_H-M   'P 1'
#
loop_
_entity.id
_entity.type
_entity.pdbx_description
1 polymer ?
#
loop_
_entity_poly.entity_id
_entity_poly.type
_entity_poly.pdbx_seq_one_letter_code
_entity_poly.pdbx_strand_id
1 'polypeptide(L)'
;MAAQIRKAEKEKVCVIGSGNWGSAIARIAAINTKKNPDMFVEDVTVYVYEEQVGQGCESWYEYPYACPRPKVQGRPLSALINETHENPKYLPGIQLGQNVVAEPDLLKSIDGATALVFVLPHQFLPAVLKAMRGHISHLTRAVSLIKVSLRHLLVQLAEDKFCESTLGVPPAPMTTPPDEDAQLHAFSESHLWHRLFQTNTFRIRVVQDVEGVCLCGGLKNVIALAAGFSDGLGWGSNSKAAIMRIGLLELKDFCLEFFPSTRASTFLEESCGVADIMTSCLSGRNRLIAELMIKTGKGFRELEEEKLNGQKLQGPQTAQELHTFLAARGDNVRRPGGYPLLEAVWRICYEEKVCVVGSGNWGSAIARIAALNVKKHSDTFEEEIAMYVHEEEVDGKPLSSIINEKHENVKYLSGVQLGFNVKAEPDPIKAIEGATALIVVVPHQFVEKVLEGVKGHLAPGARAVSLIKGVKAEGDKIHTYPSIISSLLGIRCSALGGANIAMEVAQDQFCESTLGVLPEGMKPDSRHSLSDADLWFKLFDTPTFRIRIVPDVDGVALCGGLKNVIALAAGFSDGLGWGSNTKSAIIRIGIMEIKDFCVHFFPKVKAETFLEESCGLADILTSCISGRNRKVAENMVKTGKGFQELEKEALGGQSLQGPQTAEQLHKFLEARRDEVRRSNGFPLIENVWKICYEGMPPGKLIEGL
;
A
#
# COMPACT_ATOMS: atom_id res chain seq x y z
N MET A 1 -44.49 -52.57 10.96
CA MET A 1 -43.27 -52.78 10.15
C MET A 1 -42.16 -52.03 10.87
N ALA A 2 -41.11 -52.76 11.27
CA ALA A 2 -40.17 -52.38 12.32
C ALA A 2 -39.48 -51.03 12.08
N ALA A 3 -39.49 -50.19 13.12
CA ALA A 3 -38.57 -49.08 13.26
C ALA A 3 -37.13 -49.64 13.25
N GLN A 4 -36.40 -49.43 12.16
CA GLN A 4 -34.95 -49.55 12.15
C GLN A 4 -34.40 -48.42 13.01
N ILE A 5 -34.24 -48.70 14.30
CA ILE A 5 -33.34 -47.94 15.17
C ILE A 5 -31.96 -48.02 14.53
N ARG A 6 -31.52 -46.97 13.83
CA ARG A 6 -30.11 -46.77 13.48
C ARG A 6 -29.33 -46.89 14.80
N LYS A 7 -28.45 -47.88 14.91
CA LYS A 7 -27.38 -47.86 15.91
C LYS A 7 -26.66 -46.53 15.69
N ALA A 8 -26.74 -45.59 16.64
CA ALA A 8 -26.03 -44.32 16.53
C ALA A 8 -24.54 -44.65 16.44
N GLU A 9 -23.95 -44.46 15.26
CA GLU A 9 -22.49 -44.57 15.10
C GLU A 9 -21.84 -43.46 15.94
N LYS A 10 -20.84 -43.83 16.72
CA LYS A 10 -20.13 -42.88 17.59
C LYS A 10 -19.38 -41.86 16.75
N GLU A 11 -19.29 -40.65 17.26
CA GLU A 11 -18.62 -39.55 16.57
C GLU A 11 -17.10 -39.74 16.59
N LYS A 12 -16.46 -39.73 15.43
CA LYS A 12 -15.00 -39.74 15.29
C LYS A 12 -14.50 -38.33 15.06
N VAL A 13 -13.69 -37.83 16.00
CA VAL A 13 -13.24 -36.43 16.03
C VAL A 13 -11.87 -36.29 15.38
N CYS A 14 -11.74 -35.34 14.46
CA CYS A 14 -10.46 -34.92 13.89
C CYS A 14 -10.25 -33.41 14.06
N VAL A 15 -9.13 -33.02 14.67
CA VAL A 15 -8.67 -31.64 14.79
C VAL A 15 -7.68 -31.33 13.67
N ILE A 16 -8.02 -30.36 12.83
CA ILE A 16 -7.23 -29.97 11.67
C ILE A 16 -6.37 -28.77 12.06
N GLY A 17 -5.12 -29.06 12.45
CA GLY A 17 -4.12 -28.08 12.85
C GLY A 17 -3.52 -28.40 14.22
N SER A 18 -2.20 -28.35 14.30
CA SER A 18 -1.40 -28.74 15.47
C SER A 18 -0.71 -27.55 16.15
N GLY A 19 -1.13 -26.32 15.86
CA GLY A 19 -0.64 -25.11 16.54
C GLY A 19 -1.01 -25.09 18.03
N ASN A 20 -0.73 -23.98 18.71
CA ASN A 20 -0.99 -23.85 20.16
C ASN A 20 -2.47 -24.10 20.50
N TRP A 21 -3.38 -23.41 19.80
CA TRP A 21 -4.82 -23.63 19.95
C TRP A 21 -5.27 -25.02 19.46
N GLY A 22 -4.71 -25.53 18.36
CA GLY A 22 -5.04 -26.87 17.86
C GLY A 22 -4.73 -27.96 18.88
N SER A 23 -3.56 -27.86 19.53
CA SER A 23 -3.13 -28.77 20.60
C SER A 23 -3.99 -28.63 21.86
N ALA A 24 -4.30 -27.39 22.27
CA ALA A 24 -5.18 -27.14 23.42
C ALA A 24 -6.59 -27.70 23.21
N ILE A 25 -7.14 -27.54 22.00
CA ILE A 25 -8.45 -28.06 21.62
C ILE A 25 -8.44 -29.58 21.52
N ALA A 26 -7.39 -30.18 20.94
CA ALA A 26 -7.22 -31.64 20.91
C ALA A 26 -7.21 -32.24 22.32
N ARG A 27 -6.53 -31.59 23.27
CA ARG A 27 -6.54 -31.99 24.69
C ARG A 27 -7.94 -31.94 25.30
N ILE A 28 -8.68 -30.86 25.06
CA ILE A 28 -10.06 -30.70 25.56
C ILE A 28 -10.97 -31.78 24.96
N ALA A 29 -10.89 -31.98 23.64
CA ALA A 29 -11.63 -33.01 22.94
C ALA A 29 -11.32 -34.39 23.52
N ALA A 30 -10.04 -34.74 23.71
CA ALA A 30 -9.61 -36.03 24.23
C ALA A 30 -10.12 -36.32 25.66
N ILE A 31 -10.20 -35.30 26.53
CA ILE A 31 -10.80 -35.43 27.85
C ILE A 31 -12.29 -35.77 27.75
N ASN A 32 -12.99 -35.15 26.79
CA ASN A 32 -14.44 -35.25 26.67
C ASN A 32 -14.89 -36.47 25.87
N THR A 33 -14.16 -36.91 24.84
CA THR A 33 -14.45 -38.16 24.13
C THR A 33 -14.35 -39.35 25.10
N LYS A 34 -13.33 -39.37 25.97
CA LYS A 34 -13.16 -40.38 27.02
C LYS A 34 -14.28 -40.37 28.07
N LYS A 35 -14.81 -39.18 28.40
CA LYS A 35 -15.90 -39.03 29.38
C LYS A 35 -17.28 -39.40 28.82
N ASN A 36 -17.47 -39.36 27.50
CA ASN A 36 -18.75 -39.62 26.86
C ASN A 36 -18.60 -40.75 25.82
N PRO A 37 -18.24 -41.99 26.25
CA PRO A 37 -17.92 -43.10 25.36
C PRO A 37 -19.14 -43.67 24.62
N ASP A 38 -20.35 -43.30 25.03
CA ASP A 38 -21.62 -43.57 24.37
C ASP A 38 -21.82 -42.69 23.12
N MET A 39 -21.22 -41.49 23.10
CA MET A 39 -21.34 -40.53 22.00
C MET A 39 -20.11 -40.53 21.07
N PHE A 40 -18.90 -40.66 21.60
CA PHE A 40 -17.67 -40.47 20.83
C PHE A 40 -16.80 -41.73 20.76
N VAL A 41 -16.06 -41.86 19.66
CA VAL A 41 -14.86 -42.70 19.63
C VAL A 41 -13.83 -42.05 20.57
N GLU A 42 -13.16 -42.84 21.41
CA GLU A 42 -12.25 -42.30 22.43
C GLU A 42 -11.08 -41.52 21.81
N ASP A 43 -10.52 -42.03 20.71
CA ASP A 43 -9.38 -41.42 20.04
C ASP A 43 -9.75 -40.13 19.30
N VAL A 44 -8.90 -39.11 19.48
CA VAL A 44 -8.96 -37.83 18.77
C VAL A 44 -7.76 -37.74 17.83
N THR A 45 -8.03 -37.73 16.54
CA THR A 45 -6.99 -37.54 15.53
C THR A 45 -6.65 -36.06 15.41
N VAL A 46 -5.36 -35.73 15.27
CA VAL A 46 -4.88 -34.36 15.02
C VAL A 46 -4.04 -34.36 13.76
N TYR A 47 -4.45 -33.59 12.76
CA TYR A 47 -3.62 -33.34 11.59
C TYR A 47 -2.43 -32.46 11.99
N VAL A 48 -1.23 -32.99 11.82
CA VAL A 48 0.03 -32.31 12.12
C VAL A 48 0.75 -32.01 10.81
N TYR A 49 0.88 -30.73 10.45
CA TYR A 49 1.79 -30.37 9.36
C TYR A 49 3.23 -30.71 9.80
N GLU A 50 3.92 -31.52 9.01
CA GLU A 50 5.18 -32.12 9.44
C GLU A 50 6.30 -31.06 9.46
N GLU A 51 6.92 -30.90 10.63
CA GLU A 51 7.95 -29.90 10.88
C GLU A 51 9.04 -30.50 11.76
N GLN A 52 10.30 -30.14 11.53
CA GLN A 52 11.38 -30.53 12.44
C GLN A 52 11.47 -29.58 13.63
N VAL A 53 11.65 -30.13 14.84
CA VAL A 53 11.83 -29.35 16.07
C VAL A 53 13.31 -28.94 16.21
N GLY A 54 13.59 -27.65 16.08
CA GLY A 54 14.91 -27.02 16.29
C GLY A 54 15.05 -26.35 17.67
N GLN A 55 16.28 -25.99 18.07
CA GLN A 55 16.55 -25.32 19.35
C GLN A 55 15.88 -23.94 19.44
N GLY A 56 15.22 -23.67 20.58
CA GLY A 56 15.04 -22.29 21.05
C GLY A 56 13.72 -21.57 20.74
N CYS A 57 12.56 -22.22 20.69
CA CYS A 57 11.29 -21.47 20.65
C CYS A 57 10.99 -20.82 22.02
N GLU A 58 11.34 -19.54 22.19
CA GLU A 58 10.82 -18.71 23.27
C GLU A 58 9.36 -18.34 22.98
N SER A 59 8.47 -18.63 23.93
CA SER A 59 7.09 -18.14 23.92
C SER A 59 7.10 -16.67 24.31
N TRP A 60 6.39 -15.80 23.59
CA TRP A 60 6.20 -14.39 23.96
C TRP A 60 5.29 -14.20 25.19
N TYR A 61 4.61 -15.26 25.64
CA TYR A 61 3.99 -15.31 26.96
C TYR A 61 5.02 -15.75 27.98
N GLU A 62 5.40 -14.86 28.91
CA GLU A 62 6.03 -15.24 30.18
C GLU A 62 4.99 -15.99 31.02
N TYR A 63 4.97 -17.32 30.94
CA TYR A 63 4.26 -18.12 31.93
C TYR A 63 5.14 -18.23 33.19
N PRO A 64 4.64 -17.86 34.39
CA PRO A 64 5.40 -17.98 35.64
C PRO A 64 5.70 -19.43 36.08
N TYR A 65 5.42 -20.44 35.24
CA TYR A 65 5.55 -21.87 35.54
C TYR A 65 6.24 -22.66 34.41
N ALA A 66 7.27 -22.10 33.76
CA ALA A 66 8.01 -22.81 32.72
C ALA A 66 8.87 -23.94 33.31
N CYS A 67 8.51 -25.21 33.03
CA CYS A 67 9.34 -26.38 33.32
C CYS A 67 10.59 -26.44 32.40
N PRO A 68 11.68 -27.11 32.82
CA PRO A 68 12.88 -27.27 31.99
C PRO A 68 12.55 -27.98 30.66
N ARG A 69 12.99 -27.39 29.54
CA ARG A 69 12.71 -27.91 28.19
C ARG A 69 13.53 -29.20 27.91
N PRO A 70 12.92 -30.30 27.45
CA PRO A 70 13.67 -31.45 26.98
C PRO A 70 14.41 -31.12 25.67
N LYS A 71 15.70 -31.51 25.56
CA LYS A 71 16.48 -31.37 24.33
C LYS A 71 16.07 -32.45 23.32
N VAL A 72 15.09 -32.17 22.47
CA VAL A 72 14.66 -33.10 21.41
C VAL A 72 14.94 -32.47 20.04
N GLN A 73 16.03 -32.88 19.39
CA GLN A 73 16.50 -32.30 18.13
C GLN A 73 16.13 -33.21 16.95
N GLY A 74 15.65 -32.61 15.84
CA GLY A 74 15.63 -33.24 14.51
C GLY A 74 14.61 -34.35 14.26
N ARG A 75 13.62 -34.53 15.15
CA ARG A 75 12.58 -35.56 15.01
C ARG A 75 11.28 -34.99 14.42
N PRO A 76 10.50 -35.78 13.65
CA PRO A 76 9.16 -35.41 13.18
C PRO A 76 8.25 -35.03 14.35
N LEU A 77 7.52 -33.91 14.23
CA LEU A 77 6.63 -33.40 15.28
C LEU A 77 5.49 -34.38 15.58
N SER A 78 4.95 -35.04 14.56
CA SER A 78 3.88 -36.04 14.74
C SER A 78 4.34 -37.23 15.59
N ALA A 79 5.53 -37.76 15.33
CA ALA A 79 6.14 -38.84 16.11
C ALA A 79 6.38 -38.43 17.57
N LEU A 80 6.84 -37.20 17.80
CA LEU A 80 7.04 -36.67 19.15
C LEU A 80 5.74 -36.57 19.92
N ILE A 81 4.68 -36.06 19.29
CA ILE A 81 3.36 -35.97 19.93
C ILE A 81 2.84 -37.36 20.30
N ASN A 82 2.97 -38.34 19.41
CA ASN A 82 2.50 -39.71 19.68
C ASN A 82 3.29 -40.44 20.77
N GLU A 83 4.60 -40.19 20.90
CA GLU A 83 5.43 -40.84 21.91
C GLU A 83 5.33 -40.18 23.29
N THR A 84 5.27 -38.85 23.32
CA THR A 84 5.35 -38.07 24.57
C THR A 84 4.00 -37.57 25.06
N HIS A 85 2.97 -37.62 24.21
CA HIS A 85 1.66 -36.99 24.39
C HIS A 85 1.76 -35.50 24.77
N GLU A 86 2.79 -34.83 24.25
CA GLU A 86 3.05 -33.40 24.41
C GLU A 86 3.36 -32.79 23.04
N ASN A 87 2.96 -31.53 22.82
CA ASN A 87 3.42 -30.77 21.66
C ASN A 87 4.56 -29.83 22.07
N PRO A 88 5.84 -30.27 21.97
CA PRO A 88 6.98 -29.52 22.50
C PRO A 88 7.23 -28.21 21.77
N LYS A 89 6.67 -28.03 20.56
CA LYS A 89 6.86 -26.82 19.76
C LYS A 89 5.82 -25.75 20.09
N TYR A 90 4.54 -26.14 20.15
CA TYR A 90 3.43 -25.19 20.20
C TYR A 90 2.70 -25.16 21.54
N LEU A 91 2.81 -26.20 22.37
CA LEU A 91 2.20 -26.28 23.70
C LEU A 91 3.11 -27.05 24.69
N PRO A 92 4.35 -26.58 24.93
CA PRO A 92 5.34 -27.29 25.75
C PRO A 92 4.93 -27.39 27.22
N GLY A 93 5.29 -28.50 27.86
CA GLY A 93 5.02 -28.80 29.27
C GLY A 93 3.57 -29.19 29.58
N ILE A 94 2.71 -29.34 28.56
CA ILE A 94 1.30 -29.67 28.73
C ILE A 94 0.98 -31.01 28.08
N GLN A 95 0.51 -31.95 28.89
CA GLN A 95 0.07 -33.28 28.45
C GLN A 95 -1.30 -33.23 27.74
N LEU A 96 -1.36 -33.75 26.51
CA LEU A 96 -2.54 -33.75 25.62
C LEU A 96 -3.52 -34.88 25.92
N GLY A 97 -3.05 -36.03 26.38
CA GLY A 97 -3.85 -37.23 26.64
C GLY A 97 -3.40 -38.40 25.77
N GLN A 98 -3.48 -39.62 26.32
CA GLN A 98 -3.00 -40.83 25.64
C GLN A 98 -3.83 -41.21 24.40
N ASN A 99 -5.06 -40.73 24.32
CA ASN A 99 -5.99 -40.92 23.22
C ASN A 99 -5.90 -39.82 22.14
N VAL A 100 -4.86 -38.99 22.16
CA VAL A 100 -4.56 -38.04 21.07
C VAL A 100 -3.60 -38.70 20.09
N VAL A 101 -4.01 -38.78 18.82
CA VAL A 101 -3.23 -39.40 17.74
C VAL A 101 -2.83 -38.35 16.71
N ALA A 102 -1.55 -38.02 16.63
CA ALA A 102 -0.98 -37.14 15.62
C ALA A 102 -0.79 -37.87 14.29
N GLU A 103 -1.40 -37.36 13.22
CA GLU A 103 -1.31 -37.91 11.86
C GLU A 103 -0.81 -36.84 10.89
N PRO A 104 0.35 -37.05 10.22
CA PRO A 104 0.89 -36.09 9.27
C PRO A 104 0.25 -36.12 7.87
N ASP A 105 -0.46 -37.18 7.52
CA ASP A 105 -1.19 -37.26 6.26
C ASP A 105 -2.62 -36.70 6.44
N LEU A 106 -2.94 -35.61 5.73
CA LEU A 106 -4.24 -34.95 5.84
C LEU A 106 -5.41 -35.90 5.50
N LEU A 107 -5.29 -36.74 4.47
CA LEU A 107 -6.38 -37.62 4.05
C LEU A 107 -6.58 -38.78 5.02
N LYS A 108 -5.49 -39.33 5.57
CA LYS A 108 -5.59 -40.33 6.65
C LYS A 108 -6.18 -39.74 7.93
N SER A 109 -5.85 -38.48 8.24
CA SER A 109 -6.31 -37.84 9.47
C SER A 109 -7.85 -37.70 9.52
N ILE A 110 -8.48 -37.53 8.36
CA ILE A 110 -9.93 -37.32 8.22
C ILE A 110 -10.69 -38.61 7.88
N ASP A 111 -10.00 -39.73 7.72
CA ASP A 111 -10.63 -40.98 7.29
C ASP A 111 -11.66 -41.46 8.31
N GLY A 112 -12.92 -41.59 7.88
CA GLY A 112 -14.06 -41.92 8.72
C GLY A 112 -14.39 -40.88 9.81
N ALA A 113 -13.82 -39.67 9.76
CA ALA A 113 -14.16 -38.61 10.70
C ALA A 113 -15.59 -38.10 10.46
N THR A 114 -16.36 -37.97 11.53
CA THR A 114 -17.75 -37.46 11.49
C THR A 114 -17.88 -36.08 12.13
N ALA A 115 -16.86 -35.66 12.90
CA ALA A 115 -16.74 -34.32 13.48
C ALA A 115 -15.35 -33.71 13.20
N LEU A 116 -15.31 -32.60 12.46
CA LEU A 116 -14.08 -31.90 12.09
C LEU A 116 -13.95 -30.57 12.85
N VAL A 117 -12.77 -30.30 13.38
CA VAL A 117 -12.47 -29.07 14.12
C VAL A 117 -11.31 -28.35 13.44
N PHE A 118 -11.60 -27.24 12.74
CA PHE A 118 -10.59 -26.49 12.00
C PHE A 118 -9.89 -25.46 12.90
N VAL A 119 -8.58 -25.65 13.14
CA VAL A 119 -7.76 -24.79 14.01
C VAL A 119 -6.40 -24.51 13.37
N LEU A 120 -6.43 -23.82 12.22
CA LEU A 120 -5.24 -23.49 11.44
C LEU A 120 -5.24 -22.00 11.02
N PRO A 121 -4.08 -21.42 10.69
CA PRO A 121 -4.04 -20.09 10.08
C PRO A 121 -4.87 -20.03 8.79
N HIS A 122 -5.71 -18.99 8.64
CA HIS A 122 -6.68 -18.88 7.55
C HIS A 122 -6.06 -19.02 6.15
N GLN A 123 -4.82 -18.56 5.97
CA GLN A 123 -4.06 -18.64 4.71
C GLN A 123 -3.90 -20.07 4.17
N PHE A 124 -3.93 -21.09 5.03
CA PHE A 124 -3.81 -22.49 4.62
C PHE A 124 -5.17 -23.15 4.37
N LEU A 125 -6.28 -22.53 4.79
CA LEU A 125 -7.62 -23.09 4.70
C LEU A 125 -8.02 -23.45 3.25
N PRO A 126 -7.81 -22.61 2.23
CA PRO A 126 -8.20 -22.96 0.85
C PRO A 126 -7.48 -24.21 0.31
N ALA A 127 -6.19 -24.37 0.62
CA ALA A 127 -5.40 -25.51 0.18
C ALA A 127 -5.85 -26.80 0.87
N VAL A 128 -6.10 -26.73 2.18
CA VAL A 128 -6.62 -27.85 2.99
C VAL A 128 -8.00 -28.27 2.49
N LEU A 129 -8.94 -27.33 2.33
CA LEU A 129 -10.28 -27.64 1.82
C LEU A 129 -10.26 -28.23 0.40
N LYS A 130 -9.35 -27.75 -0.46
CA LYS A 130 -9.17 -28.31 -1.80
C LYS A 130 -8.68 -29.76 -1.75
N ALA A 131 -7.73 -30.07 -0.86
CA ALA A 131 -7.19 -31.42 -0.71
C ALA A 131 -8.23 -32.40 -0.14
N MET A 132 -9.08 -31.94 0.78
CA MET A 132 -10.12 -32.78 1.41
C MET A 132 -11.34 -33.03 0.51
N ARG A 133 -11.48 -32.31 -0.60
CA ARG A 133 -12.63 -32.41 -1.49
C ARG A 133 -12.79 -33.84 -2.01
N GLY A 134 -13.99 -34.40 -1.88
CA GLY A 134 -14.31 -35.77 -2.31
C GLY A 134 -13.92 -36.87 -1.32
N HIS A 135 -13.29 -36.52 -0.18
CA HIS A 135 -12.84 -37.47 0.84
C HIS A 135 -13.59 -37.33 2.17
N ILE A 136 -14.59 -36.44 2.24
CA ILE A 136 -15.42 -36.20 3.43
C ILE A 136 -16.86 -36.60 3.11
N SER A 137 -17.51 -37.30 4.05
CA SER A 137 -18.93 -37.64 3.94
C SER A 137 -19.81 -36.39 4.05
N HIS A 138 -20.91 -36.34 3.31
CA HIS A 138 -21.91 -35.28 3.40
C HIS A 138 -22.61 -35.18 4.78
N LEU A 139 -22.42 -36.18 5.66
CA LEU A 139 -22.94 -36.20 7.03
C LEU A 139 -21.93 -35.69 8.07
N THR A 140 -20.74 -35.26 7.63
CA THR A 140 -19.66 -34.81 8.51
C THR A 140 -19.94 -33.39 8.98
N ARG A 141 -19.98 -33.19 10.29
CA ARG A 141 -20.16 -31.88 10.92
C ARG A 141 -18.82 -31.19 11.12
N ALA A 142 -18.78 -29.89 10.91
CA ALA A 142 -17.54 -29.11 11.04
C ALA A 142 -17.72 -27.88 11.94
N VAL A 143 -16.68 -27.58 12.73
CA VAL A 143 -16.58 -26.32 13.47
C VAL A 143 -15.27 -25.62 13.17
N SER A 144 -15.34 -24.32 12.90
CA SER A 144 -14.17 -23.47 12.69
C SER A 144 -13.80 -22.71 13.96
N LEU A 145 -12.53 -22.75 14.33
CA LEU A 145 -11.90 -21.87 15.34
C LEU A 145 -10.86 -20.95 14.67
N ILE A 146 -11.01 -20.73 13.37
CA ILE A 146 -10.13 -19.87 12.58
C ILE A 146 -10.59 -18.43 12.70
N LYS A 147 -9.67 -17.53 13.05
CA LYS A 147 -9.89 -16.08 12.98
C LYS A 147 -9.72 -15.64 11.54
N VAL A 148 -10.83 -15.37 10.87
CA VAL A 148 -10.89 -15.02 9.45
C VAL A 148 -10.79 -13.50 9.29
N SER A 149 -10.13 -13.02 8.21
CA SER A 149 -10.09 -11.58 7.90
C SER A 149 -11.43 -11.10 7.36
N LEU A 150 -11.71 -9.80 7.46
CA LEU A 150 -12.96 -9.19 6.99
C LEU A 150 -13.14 -9.44 5.48
N ARG A 151 -12.07 -9.35 4.69
CA ARG A 151 -12.09 -9.64 3.24
C ARG A 151 -12.53 -11.06 2.92
N HIS A 152 -12.05 -12.06 3.65
CA HIS A 152 -12.45 -13.45 3.42
C HIS A 152 -13.90 -13.69 3.81
N LEU A 153 -14.36 -13.08 4.91
CA LEU A 153 -15.76 -13.14 5.31
C LEU A 153 -16.67 -12.51 4.24
N LEU A 154 -16.28 -11.34 3.71
CA LEU A 154 -17.03 -10.63 2.67
C LEU A 154 -17.08 -11.35 1.32
N VAL A 155 -15.97 -11.98 0.89
CA VAL A 155 -15.94 -12.81 -0.33
C VAL A 155 -16.78 -14.07 -0.16
N GLN A 156 -16.74 -14.71 1.02
CA GLN A 156 -17.52 -15.91 1.30
C GLN A 156 -19.03 -15.64 1.38
N LEU A 157 -19.44 -14.49 1.93
CA LEU A 157 -20.83 -14.02 1.95
C LEU A 157 -21.37 -13.66 0.56
N ALA A 158 -20.50 -13.18 -0.35
CA ALA A 158 -20.88 -12.84 -1.72
C ALA A 158 -20.98 -14.07 -2.66
N GLU A 159 -20.32 -15.18 -2.33
CA GLU A 159 -20.24 -16.37 -3.18
C GLU A 159 -21.21 -17.50 -2.79
N ASP A 160 -22.04 -17.35 -1.75
CA ASP A 160 -23.01 -18.37 -1.27
C ASP A 160 -22.37 -19.76 -1.04
N LYS A 161 -21.07 -19.77 -0.72
CA LYS A 161 -20.25 -20.99 -0.65
C LYS A 161 -19.58 -21.10 0.71
N PHE A 162 -20.37 -21.42 1.74
CA PHE A 162 -20.02 -22.46 2.71
C PHE A 162 -21.22 -22.89 3.57
N CYS A 163 -21.35 -24.20 3.78
CA CYS A 163 -22.18 -24.83 4.81
C CYS A 163 -21.38 -24.93 6.13
N GLU A 164 -22.07 -24.62 7.22
CA GLU A 164 -21.88 -25.12 8.60
C GLU A 164 -20.90 -24.45 9.59
N SER A 165 -21.56 -23.97 10.66
CA SER A 165 -21.22 -23.80 12.07
C SER A 165 -19.83 -23.32 12.50
N THR A 166 -19.70 -22.00 12.67
CA THR A 166 -18.72 -21.40 13.60
C THR A 166 -19.45 -21.18 14.93
N LEU A 167 -19.29 -22.07 15.91
CA LEU A 167 -19.96 -22.05 17.23
C LEU A 167 -21.33 -21.36 17.22
N GLY A 168 -22.14 -21.82 16.28
CA GLY A 168 -23.43 -21.27 15.98
C GLY A 168 -24.12 -22.05 14.90
N VAL A 169 -25.32 -22.48 15.23
CA VAL A 169 -26.16 -23.28 14.36
C VAL A 169 -26.62 -22.40 13.19
N PRO A 170 -26.56 -22.86 11.93
CA PRO A 170 -27.08 -22.08 10.81
C PRO A 170 -28.57 -21.76 10.99
N PRO A 171 -29.06 -20.58 10.57
CA PRO A 171 -30.48 -20.35 10.44
C PRO A 171 -31.00 -21.16 9.24
N ALA A 172 -32.12 -21.86 9.45
CA ALA A 172 -32.91 -22.40 8.35
C ALA A 172 -33.30 -21.25 7.38
N PRO A 173 -33.40 -21.51 6.06
CA PRO A 173 -33.78 -20.47 5.09
C PRO A 173 -35.12 -19.82 5.46
N MET A 174 -35.10 -18.50 5.64
CA MET A 174 -36.25 -17.67 6.00
C MET A 174 -37.22 -17.46 4.82
N THR A 175 -37.83 -18.54 4.32
CA THR A 175 -38.99 -18.44 3.42
C THR A 175 -40.16 -19.34 3.80
N THR A 176 -40.03 -20.15 4.84
CA THR A 176 -41.10 -21.02 5.36
C THR A 176 -40.99 -21.15 6.88
N PRO A 177 -42.08 -21.40 7.63
CA PRO A 177 -42.00 -21.69 9.06
C PRO A 177 -40.99 -22.84 9.28
N PRO A 178 -40.15 -22.81 10.33
CA PRO A 178 -39.19 -23.88 10.53
C PRO A 178 -39.94 -25.19 10.79
N ASP A 179 -39.75 -26.18 9.90
CA ASP A 179 -40.20 -27.55 10.13
C ASP A 179 -39.58 -28.11 11.43
N GLU A 180 -40.32 -28.97 12.13
CA GLU A 180 -39.88 -29.63 13.37
C GLU A 180 -38.52 -30.33 13.21
N ASP A 181 -38.23 -30.85 12.01
CA ASP A 181 -36.95 -31.50 11.68
C ASP A 181 -35.75 -30.54 11.72
N ALA A 182 -35.90 -29.30 11.25
CA ALA A 182 -34.80 -28.31 11.28
C ALA A 182 -34.45 -27.89 12.72
N GLN A 183 -35.44 -27.83 13.61
CA GLN A 183 -35.24 -27.58 15.04
C GLN A 183 -34.59 -28.78 15.74
N LEU A 184 -34.98 -30.01 15.39
CA LEU A 184 -34.35 -31.24 15.91
C LEU A 184 -32.87 -31.34 15.50
N HIS A 185 -32.56 -31.04 14.23
CA HIS A 185 -31.19 -31.05 13.71
C HIS A 185 -30.30 -30.00 14.39
N ALA A 186 -30.79 -28.76 14.53
CA ALA A 186 -30.14 -27.69 15.27
C ALA A 186 -29.82 -28.06 16.74
N PHE A 187 -30.75 -28.74 17.40
CA PHE A 187 -30.61 -29.20 18.78
C PHE A 187 -29.54 -30.30 18.92
N SER A 188 -29.48 -31.21 17.94
CA SER A 188 -28.50 -32.31 17.87
C SER A 188 -27.05 -31.79 17.72
N GLU A 189 -26.81 -30.81 16.85
CA GLU A 189 -25.46 -30.24 16.63
C GLU A 189 -24.96 -29.39 17.80
N SER A 190 -25.83 -28.58 18.38
CA SER A 190 -25.49 -27.81 19.58
C SER A 190 -25.07 -28.74 20.73
N HIS A 191 -25.79 -29.86 20.90
CA HIS A 191 -25.45 -30.86 21.90
C HIS A 191 -24.09 -31.52 21.64
N LEU A 192 -23.77 -31.84 20.37
CA LEU A 192 -22.48 -32.39 19.96
C LEU A 192 -21.32 -31.47 20.39
N TRP A 193 -21.33 -30.22 19.93
CA TRP A 193 -20.23 -29.28 20.19
C TRP A 193 -20.11 -28.95 21.67
N HIS A 194 -21.25 -28.80 22.36
CA HIS A 194 -21.28 -28.63 23.81
C HIS A 194 -20.61 -29.79 24.52
N ARG A 195 -20.96 -31.04 24.20
CA ARG A 195 -20.34 -32.23 24.81
C ARG A 195 -18.87 -32.36 24.47
N LEU A 196 -18.45 -31.95 23.28
CA LEU A 196 -17.07 -32.06 22.84
C LEU A 196 -16.12 -31.06 23.52
N PHE A 197 -16.55 -29.80 23.73
CA PHE A 197 -15.66 -28.77 24.28
C PHE A 197 -15.91 -28.40 25.75
N GLN A 198 -17.11 -28.60 26.27
CA GLN A 198 -17.44 -28.16 27.63
C GLN A 198 -16.59 -28.89 28.68
N THR A 199 -15.96 -28.13 29.57
CA THR A 199 -15.31 -28.64 30.78
C THR A 199 -15.59 -27.72 31.97
N ASN A 200 -15.11 -28.08 33.17
CA ASN A 200 -15.24 -27.23 34.35
C ASN A 200 -14.48 -25.90 34.22
N THR A 201 -13.41 -25.88 33.41
CA THR A 201 -12.51 -24.73 33.22
C THR A 201 -12.64 -24.07 31.85
N PHE A 202 -13.27 -24.74 30.89
CA PHE A 202 -13.52 -24.23 29.54
C PHE A 202 -15.03 -24.35 29.26
N ARG A 203 -15.74 -23.25 29.47
CA ARG A 203 -17.19 -23.17 29.23
C ARG A 203 -17.45 -22.63 27.84
N ILE A 204 -18.38 -23.24 27.13
CA ILE A 204 -18.83 -22.78 25.82
C ILE A 204 -20.32 -22.45 25.85
N ARG A 205 -20.71 -21.46 25.06
CA ARG A 205 -22.10 -21.21 24.70
C ARG A 205 -22.23 -21.30 23.19
N VAL A 206 -23.31 -21.93 22.74
CA VAL A 206 -23.62 -22.10 21.31
C VAL A 206 -24.68 -21.07 20.96
N VAL A 207 -24.42 -20.20 19.98
CA VAL A 207 -25.32 -19.09 19.61
C VAL A 207 -25.61 -19.11 18.13
N GLN A 208 -26.83 -18.80 17.68
CA GLN A 208 -27.16 -18.88 16.24
C GLN A 208 -26.47 -17.81 15.36
N ASP A 209 -25.78 -16.84 15.96
CA ASP A 209 -25.15 -15.72 15.27
C ASP A 209 -23.69 -16.03 14.88
N VAL A 210 -23.53 -16.86 13.86
CA VAL A 210 -22.22 -17.27 13.32
C VAL A 210 -21.43 -16.06 12.82
N GLU A 211 -22.10 -15.14 12.12
CA GLU A 211 -21.50 -13.96 11.51
C GLU A 211 -20.96 -12.99 12.57
N GLY A 212 -21.76 -12.72 13.61
CA GLY A 212 -21.37 -11.87 14.73
C GLY A 212 -20.19 -12.44 15.51
N VAL A 213 -20.15 -13.76 15.73
CA VAL A 213 -19.00 -14.44 16.37
C VAL A 213 -17.72 -14.25 15.55
N CYS A 214 -17.80 -14.42 14.22
CA CYS A 214 -16.66 -14.21 13.32
C CYS A 214 -16.17 -12.75 13.29
N LEU A 215 -17.09 -11.80 13.15
CA LEU A 215 -16.79 -10.37 13.10
C LEU A 215 -16.16 -9.87 14.40
N CYS A 216 -16.63 -10.35 15.55
CA CYS A 216 -16.02 -10.04 16.85
C CYS A 216 -14.54 -10.44 16.89
N GLY A 217 -14.21 -11.64 16.39
CA GLY A 217 -12.85 -12.17 16.38
C GLY A 217 -11.88 -11.35 15.53
N GLY A 218 -12.35 -10.73 14.45
CA GLY A 218 -11.55 -9.87 13.56
C GLY A 218 -11.44 -8.44 14.08
N LEU A 219 -12.58 -7.76 14.29
CA LEU A 219 -12.65 -6.33 14.60
C LEU A 219 -12.03 -5.97 15.96
N LYS A 220 -12.05 -6.90 16.93
CA LYS A 220 -11.36 -6.71 18.22
C LYS A 220 -9.87 -6.38 18.07
N ASN A 221 -9.23 -6.85 16.99
CA ASN A 221 -7.79 -6.63 16.78
C ASN A 221 -7.50 -5.16 16.48
N VAL A 222 -8.41 -4.46 15.80
CA VAL A 222 -8.35 -3.01 15.53
C VAL A 222 -8.49 -2.24 16.85
N ILE A 223 -9.46 -2.64 17.69
CA ILE A 223 -9.67 -2.01 19.01
C ILE A 223 -8.46 -2.26 19.92
N ALA A 224 -7.84 -3.44 19.85
CA ALA A 224 -6.64 -3.76 20.60
C ALA A 224 -5.44 -2.88 20.19
N LEU A 225 -5.30 -2.51 18.91
CA LEU A 225 -4.31 -1.52 18.47
C LEU A 225 -4.57 -0.17 19.12
N ALA A 226 -5.81 0.32 19.12
CA ALA A 226 -6.17 1.58 19.79
C ALA A 226 -5.80 1.58 21.27
N ALA A 227 -6.08 0.47 21.97
CA ALA A 227 -5.69 0.30 23.38
C ALA A 227 -4.16 0.31 23.56
N GLY A 228 -3.41 -0.28 22.63
CA GLY A 228 -1.95 -0.24 22.62
C GLY A 228 -1.37 1.14 22.36
N PHE A 229 -1.93 1.91 21.41
CA PHE A 229 -1.53 3.31 21.19
C PHE A 229 -1.72 4.16 22.46
N SER A 230 -2.88 3.99 23.12
CA SER A 230 -3.19 4.64 24.40
C SER A 230 -2.17 4.31 25.51
N ASP A 231 -1.74 3.04 25.59
CA ASP A 231 -0.68 2.61 26.52
C ASP A 231 0.68 3.21 26.17
N GLY A 232 1.02 3.23 24.88
CA GLY A 232 2.26 3.78 24.37
C GLY A 232 2.40 5.27 24.69
N LEU A 233 1.30 6.02 24.56
CA LEU A 233 1.22 7.46 24.86
C LEU A 233 1.08 7.77 26.35
N GLY A 234 0.90 6.76 27.22
CA GLY A 234 0.77 6.96 28.66
C GLY A 234 -0.55 7.61 29.09
N TRP A 235 -1.64 7.47 28.32
CA TRP A 235 -2.94 8.10 28.61
C TRP A 235 -3.70 7.49 29.80
N GLY A 236 -3.19 6.39 30.36
CA GLY A 236 -3.70 5.76 31.57
C GLY A 236 -4.98 4.92 31.38
N SER A 237 -5.38 4.25 32.46
CA SER A 237 -6.46 3.25 32.44
C SER A 237 -7.84 3.81 32.07
N ASN A 238 -8.13 5.07 32.41
CA ASN A 238 -9.42 5.71 32.09
C ASN A 238 -9.60 5.86 30.58
N SER A 239 -8.55 6.33 29.89
CA SER A 239 -8.55 6.52 28.44
C SER A 239 -8.65 5.17 27.72
N LYS A 240 -7.91 4.16 28.19
CA LYS A 240 -8.02 2.79 27.66
C LYS A 240 -9.44 2.23 27.83
N ALA A 241 -10.04 2.38 29.01
CA ALA A 241 -11.41 1.91 29.26
C ALA A 241 -12.42 2.61 28.35
N ALA A 242 -12.26 3.92 28.10
CA ALA A 242 -13.09 4.66 27.15
C ALA A 242 -12.93 4.12 25.72
N ILE A 243 -11.70 3.87 25.27
CA ILE A 243 -11.40 3.28 23.95
C ILE A 243 -12.06 1.90 23.81
N MET A 244 -11.95 1.04 24.82
CA MET A 244 -12.56 -0.30 24.81
C MET A 244 -14.09 -0.21 24.71
N ARG A 245 -14.71 0.71 25.47
CA ARG A 245 -16.16 0.96 25.41
C ARG A 245 -16.59 1.49 24.05
N ILE A 246 -15.91 2.50 23.52
CA ILE A 246 -16.22 3.10 22.22
C ILE A 246 -16.04 2.06 21.11
N GLY A 247 -14.95 1.30 21.13
CA GLY A 247 -14.68 0.24 20.17
C GLY A 247 -15.73 -0.86 20.19
N LEU A 248 -16.19 -1.28 21.38
CA LEU A 248 -17.28 -2.25 21.49
C LEU A 248 -18.58 -1.72 20.89
N LEU A 249 -18.91 -0.43 21.09
CA LEU A 249 -20.08 0.19 20.48
C LEU A 249 -19.94 0.30 18.96
N GLU A 250 -18.79 0.75 18.45
CA GLU A 250 -18.52 0.84 17.01
C GLU A 250 -18.56 -0.52 16.34
N LEU A 251 -17.97 -1.55 16.95
CA LEU A 251 -18.01 -2.92 16.46
C LEU A 251 -19.46 -3.42 16.37
N LYS A 252 -20.24 -3.27 17.44
CA LYS A 252 -21.64 -3.70 17.50
C LYS A 252 -22.49 -2.95 16.47
N ASP A 253 -22.36 -1.62 16.39
CA ASP A 253 -23.10 -0.81 15.43
C ASP A 253 -22.71 -1.17 13.98
N PHE A 254 -21.42 -1.36 13.70
CA PHE A 254 -20.90 -1.79 12.39
C PHE A 254 -21.50 -3.13 11.95
N CYS A 255 -21.51 -4.10 12.85
CA CYS A 255 -22.05 -5.42 12.56
C CYS A 255 -23.55 -5.36 12.29
N LEU A 256 -24.32 -4.70 13.17
CA LEU A 256 -25.78 -4.59 13.01
C LEU A 256 -26.18 -3.78 11.76
N GLU A 257 -25.37 -2.80 11.37
CA GLU A 257 -25.65 -1.96 10.20
C GLU A 257 -25.43 -2.73 8.89
N PHE A 258 -24.31 -3.45 8.78
CA PHE A 258 -23.88 -4.02 7.51
C PHE A 258 -24.13 -5.52 7.36
N PHE A 259 -24.43 -6.21 8.46
CA PHE A 259 -24.57 -7.66 8.51
C PHE A 259 -25.89 -8.04 9.22
N PRO A 260 -27.02 -8.12 8.49
CA PRO A 260 -28.35 -8.24 9.06
C PRO A 260 -28.60 -9.53 9.86
N SER A 261 -27.76 -10.57 9.68
CA SER A 261 -27.89 -11.82 10.44
C SER A 261 -27.34 -11.71 11.87
N THR A 262 -26.61 -10.63 12.16
CA THR A 262 -25.99 -10.40 13.47
C THR A 262 -26.98 -9.97 14.55
N ARG A 263 -26.67 -10.30 15.80
CA ARG A 263 -27.54 -10.06 16.97
C ARG A 263 -26.81 -9.23 18.01
N ALA A 264 -27.50 -8.25 18.58
CA ALA A 264 -26.94 -7.35 19.58
C ALA A 264 -26.40 -8.10 20.83
N SER A 265 -27.05 -9.19 21.23
CA SER A 265 -26.64 -10.01 22.38
C SER A 265 -25.26 -10.67 22.19
N THR A 266 -24.86 -11.00 20.96
CA THR A 266 -23.55 -11.59 20.64
C THR A 266 -22.38 -10.69 21.06
N PHE A 267 -22.56 -9.37 21.01
CA PHE A 267 -21.48 -8.43 21.30
C PHE A 267 -21.32 -8.15 22.80
N LEU A 268 -22.42 -8.14 23.55
CA LEU A 268 -22.45 -7.70 24.95
C LEU A 268 -22.63 -8.85 25.95
N GLU A 269 -23.43 -9.85 25.61
CA GLU A 269 -23.75 -10.96 26.50
C GLU A 269 -22.76 -12.11 26.32
N GLU A 270 -22.24 -12.30 25.11
CA GLU A 270 -21.36 -13.42 24.76
C GLU A 270 -19.87 -13.09 24.85
N SER A 271 -19.09 -14.12 25.16
CA SER A 271 -17.65 -13.96 25.41
C SER A 271 -16.86 -13.56 24.16
N CYS A 272 -17.33 -13.93 22.97
CA CYS A 272 -16.68 -13.58 21.71
C CYS A 272 -16.65 -12.06 21.47
N GLY A 273 -17.63 -11.31 21.98
CA GLY A 273 -17.66 -9.85 21.93
C GLY A 273 -16.86 -9.24 23.08
N VAL A 274 -17.57 -8.87 24.15
CA VAL A 274 -17.03 -8.04 25.24
C VAL A 274 -15.78 -8.63 25.90
N ALA A 275 -15.77 -9.92 26.22
CA ALA A 275 -14.67 -10.54 26.96
C ALA A 275 -13.41 -10.70 26.08
N ASP A 276 -13.59 -11.02 24.80
CA ASP A 276 -12.49 -11.17 23.85
C ASP A 276 -11.84 -9.83 23.50
N ILE A 277 -12.64 -8.75 23.41
CA ILE A 277 -12.12 -7.38 23.31
C ILE A 277 -11.31 -7.04 24.57
N MET A 278 -11.85 -7.33 25.76
CA MET A 278 -11.16 -7.03 27.02
C MET A 278 -9.79 -7.71 27.10
N THR A 279 -9.74 -9.02 26.87
CA THR A 279 -8.48 -9.77 26.90
C THR A 279 -7.51 -9.29 25.82
N SER A 280 -7.99 -9.00 24.61
CA SER A 280 -7.15 -8.49 23.52
C SER A 280 -6.57 -7.10 23.81
N CYS A 281 -7.32 -6.21 24.45
CA CYS A 281 -6.89 -4.86 24.82
C CYS A 281 -6.02 -4.82 26.08
N LEU A 282 -5.98 -5.88 26.89
CA LEU A 282 -5.17 -5.97 28.10
C LEU A 282 -3.84 -6.69 27.86
N SER A 283 -3.84 -7.79 27.10
CA SER A 283 -2.66 -8.65 26.93
C SER A 283 -2.47 -9.16 25.49
N GLY A 284 -3.24 -8.66 24.52
CA GLY A 284 -3.13 -9.09 23.13
C GLY A 284 -1.86 -8.60 22.43
N ARG A 285 -1.44 -9.34 21.40
CA ARG A 285 -0.27 -8.99 20.58
C ARG A 285 -0.45 -7.67 19.83
N ASN A 286 -1.65 -7.39 19.29
CA ASN A 286 -1.96 -6.11 18.65
C ASN A 286 -1.72 -4.93 19.61
N ARG A 287 -2.21 -5.03 20.85
CA ARG A 287 -1.97 -4.04 21.90
C ARG A 287 -0.48 -3.87 22.20
N LEU A 288 0.24 -4.98 22.40
CA LEU A 288 1.67 -4.96 22.71
C LEU A 288 2.49 -4.26 21.61
N ILE A 289 2.28 -4.63 20.34
CA ILE A 289 3.06 -4.05 19.23
C ILE A 289 2.70 -2.58 19.04
N ALA A 290 1.42 -2.21 19.13
CA ALA A 290 1.00 -0.81 19.06
C ALA A 290 1.60 0.05 20.19
N GLU A 291 1.69 -0.48 21.41
CA GLU A 291 2.37 0.18 22.53
C GLU A 291 3.86 0.38 22.26
N LEU A 292 4.54 -0.68 21.78
CA LEU A 292 5.97 -0.62 21.46
C LEU A 292 6.27 0.31 20.30
N MET A 293 5.40 0.38 19.29
CA MET A 293 5.55 1.28 18.15
C MET A 293 5.65 2.73 18.62
N ILE A 294 4.74 3.16 19.51
CA ILE A 294 4.78 4.51 20.08
C ILE A 294 6.03 4.72 20.96
N LYS A 295 6.38 3.74 21.79
CA LYS A 295 7.51 3.88 22.73
C LYS A 295 8.88 3.85 22.07
N THR A 296 9.00 3.20 20.92
CA THR A 296 10.29 2.97 20.25
C THR A 296 10.44 3.71 18.92
N GLY A 297 9.34 4.17 18.32
CA GLY A 297 9.32 4.75 16.98
C GLY A 297 9.48 3.74 15.84
N LYS A 298 9.60 2.44 16.15
CA LYS A 298 9.78 1.37 15.17
C LYS A 298 8.48 1.01 14.45
N GLY A 299 8.57 0.61 13.19
CA GLY A 299 7.42 0.19 12.39
C GLY A 299 6.84 -1.16 12.82
N PHE A 300 5.57 -1.42 12.46
CA PHE A 300 4.86 -2.66 12.78
C PHE A 300 5.59 -3.94 12.32
N ARG A 301 6.22 -3.92 11.14
CA ARG A 301 6.90 -5.09 10.57
C ARG A 301 8.16 -5.45 11.35
N GLU A 302 8.97 -4.45 11.70
CA GLU A 302 10.18 -4.64 12.49
C GLU A 302 9.84 -5.20 13.87
N LEU A 303 8.86 -4.61 14.55
CA LEU A 303 8.41 -5.07 15.86
C LEU A 303 7.76 -6.47 15.79
N GLU A 304 7.08 -6.81 14.70
CA GLU A 304 6.56 -8.17 14.47
C GLU A 304 7.71 -9.20 14.38
N GLU A 305 8.74 -8.90 13.60
CA GLU A 305 9.92 -9.76 13.45
C GLU A 305 10.68 -9.91 14.78
N GLU A 306 10.84 -8.83 15.54
CA GLU A 306 11.57 -8.83 16.82
C GLU A 306 10.80 -9.49 17.97
N LYS A 307 9.46 -9.31 18.04
CA LYS A 307 8.67 -9.64 19.23
C LYS A 307 7.72 -10.80 19.06
N LEU A 308 7.36 -11.17 17.83
CA LEU A 308 6.29 -12.15 17.60
C LEU A 308 6.78 -13.51 17.10
N ASN A 309 8.10 -13.75 17.02
CA ASN A 309 8.70 -15.06 16.71
C ASN A 309 8.04 -15.77 15.52
N GLY A 310 7.84 -15.04 14.42
CA GLY A 310 7.22 -15.53 13.18
C GLY A 310 5.68 -15.54 13.16
N GLN A 311 5.01 -15.09 14.23
CA GLN A 311 3.55 -14.90 14.21
C GLN A 311 3.17 -13.54 13.64
N LYS A 312 2.19 -13.53 12.72
CA LYS A 312 1.72 -12.28 12.09
C LYS A 312 0.73 -11.48 12.94
N LEU A 313 0.79 -10.16 12.80
CA LEU A 313 -0.17 -9.20 13.33
C LEU A 313 -1.35 -9.01 12.36
N GLN A 314 -2.58 -9.15 12.84
CA GLN A 314 -3.78 -9.07 12.00
C GLN A 314 -4.49 -7.71 12.09
N GLY A 315 -4.21 -6.92 13.12
CA GLY A 315 -4.88 -5.64 13.39
C GLY A 315 -4.75 -4.63 12.25
N PRO A 316 -3.53 -4.30 11.77
CA PRO A 316 -3.35 -3.30 10.72
C PRO A 316 -4.09 -3.68 9.43
N GLN A 317 -3.93 -4.93 8.97
CA GLN A 317 -4.64 -5.43 7.80
C GLN A 317 -6.16 -5.32 7.97
N THR A 318 -6.69 -5.66 9.15
CA THR A 318 -8.13 -5.57 9.43
C THR A 318 -8.61 -4.11 9.40
N ALA A 319 -7.81 -3.17 9.92
CA ALA A 319 -8.10 -1.75 9.87
C ALA A 319 -8.14 -1.22 8.41
N GLN A 320 -7.23 -1.67 7.56
CA GLN A 320 -7.23 -1.36 6.12
C GLN A 320 -8.48 -1.91 5.42
N GLU A 321 -8.81 -3.19 5.62
CA GLU A 321 -9.98 -3.83 5.04
C GLU A 321 -11.28 -3.10 5.45
N LEU A 322 -11.35 -2.69 6.71
CA LEU A 322 -12.48 -1.94 7.26
C LEU A 322 -12.60 -0.55 6.64
N HIS A 323 -11.50 0.21 6.53
CA HIS A 323 -11.51 1.53 5.89
C HIS A 323 -11.95 1.42 4.43
N THR A 324 -11.39 0.49 3.65
CA THR A 324 -11.83 0.26 2.27
C THR A 324 -13.32 -0.06 2.18
N PHE A 325 -13.84 -0.86 3.11
CA PHE A 325 -15.25 -1.22 3.16
C PHE A 325 -16.17 -0.02 3.47
N LEU A 326 -15.76 0.86 4.39
CA LEU A 326 -16.51 2.07 4.74
C LEU A 326 -16.43 3.12 3.63
N ALA A 327 -15.24 3.36 3.07
CA ALA A 327 -15.01 4.31 1.98
C ALA A 327 -15.85 3.99 0.74
N ALA A 328 -16.02 2.71 0.40
CA ALA A 328 -16.84 2.27 -0.73
C ALA A 328 -18.34 2.63 -0.60
N ARG A 329 -18.82 2.95 0.61
CA ARG A 329 -20.23 3.29 0.88
C ARG A 329 -20.50 4.78 0.97
N GLY A 330 -19.47 5.61 1.19
CA GLY A 330 -19.58 7.06 1.28
C GLY A 330 -20.66 7.49 2.28
N ASP A 331 -21.59 8.35 1.83
CA ASP A 331 -22.68 8.90 2.65
C ASP A 331 -23.76 7.87 3.07
N ASN A 332 -23.70 6.62 2.58
CA ASN A 332 -24.68 5.59 2.92
C ASN A 332 -24.45 4.94 4.30
N VAL A 333 -23.53 5.48 5.11
CA VAL A 333 -23.31 5.05 6.49
C VAL A 333 -24.39 5.66 7.40
N ARG A 334 -25.19 4.80 8.05
CA ARG A 334 -26.32 5.19 8.88
C ARG A 334 -25.90 5.71 10.26
N ARG A 335 -24.76 5.27 10.79
CA ARG A 335 -24.26 5.72 12.10
C ARG A 335 -23.90 7.22 12.07
N PRO A 336 -24.54 8.07 12.90
CA PRO A 336 -24.17 9.48 13.00
C PRO A 336 -22.72 9.64 13.45
N GLY A 337 -21.91 10.34 12.66
CA GLY A 337 -20.48 10.52 12.91
C GLY A 337 -19.58 9.36 12.44
N GLY A 338 -20.13 8.37 11.72
CA GLY A 338 -19.34 7.27 11.11
C GLY A 338 -18.75 6.33 12.16
N TYR A 339 -17.54 5.80 11.91
CA TYR A 339 -16.82 4.88 12.81
C TYR A 339 -15.45 5.46 13.21
N PRO A 340 -15.42 6.56 13.99
CA PRO A 340 -14.23 7.37 14.18
C PRO A 340 -13.09 6.65 14.89
N LEU A 341 -13.36 5.76 15.86
CA LEU A 341 -12.26 5.02 16.50
C LEU A 341 -11.63 4.03 15.52
N LEU A 342 -12.46 3.28 14.80
CA LEU A 342 -11.97 2.29 13.85
C LEU A 342 -11.21 2.95 12.68
N GLU A 343 -11.70 4.08 12.17
CA GLU A 343 -11.02 4.91 11.16
C GLU A 343 -9.73 5.55 11.70
N ALA A 344 -9.72 6.02 12.95
CA ALA A 344 -8.51 6.58 13.56
C ALA A 344 -7.38 5.55 13.66
N VAL A 345 -7.70 4.30 14.02
CA VAL A 345 -6.71 3.21 14.05
C VAL A 345 -6.12 2.96 12.67
N TRP A 346 -6.96 2.96 11.62
CA TRP A 346 -6.48 2.84 10.25
C TRP A 346 -5.53 3.99 9.89
N ARG A 347 -5.91 5.24 10.15
CA ARG A 347 -5.04 6.41 9.87
C ARG A 347 -3.67 6.26 10.53
N ILE A 348 -3.65 5.95 11.82
CA ILE A 348 -2.40 5.75 12.58
C ILE A 348 -1.55 4.60 11.99
N CYS A 349 -2.17 3.58 11.40
CA CYS A 349 -1.45 2.46 10.80
C CYS A 349 -0.93 2.72 9.38
N TYR A 350 -1.40 3.76 8.69
CA TYR A 350 -1.21 3.93 7.24
C TYR A 350 -1.00 5.40 6.78
N GLU A 351 -0.53 6.30 7.64
CA GLU A 351 -0.10 7.64 7.20
C GLU A 351 0.98 7.55 6.11
N GLU A 352 0.83 8.37 5.07
CA GLU A 352 1.75 8.41 3.95
C GLU A 352 2.97 9.25 4.32
N LYS A 353 4.16 8.65 4.26
CA LYS A 353 5.41 9.34 4.55
C LYS A 353 6.03 9.87 3.26
N VAL A 354 6.26 11.18 3.22
CA VAL A 354 6.74 11.89 2.02
C VAL A 354 8.24 12.11 2.08
N CYS A 355 8.93 11.78 0.99
CA CYS A 355 10.32 12.15 0.77
C CYS A 355 10.50 12.88 -0.56
N VAL A 356 11.17 14.03 -0.53
CA VAL A 356 11.61 14.77 -1.71
C VAL A 356 13.04 14.35 -2.05
N VAL A 357 13.20 13.59 -3.12
CA VAL A 357 14.50 13.19 -3.66
C VAL A 357 15.02 14.31 -4.56
N GLY A 358 15.68 15.30 -3.95
CA GLY A 358 16.34 16.42 -4.63
C GLY A 358 16.11 17.77 -3.93
N SER A 359 17.17 18.55 -3.80
CA SER A 359 17.19 19.82 -3.06
C SER A 359 17.53 21.05 -3.91
N GLY A 360 17.40 20.95 -5.24
CA GLY A 360 17.60 22.09 -6.13
C GLY A 360 16.52 23.18 -5.95
N ASN A 361 16.52 24.18 -6.84
CA ASN A 361 15.55 25.28 -6.80
C ASN A 361 14.10 24.75 -6.83
N TRP A 362 13.78 23.89 -7.79
CA TRP A 362 12.44 23.27 -7.89
C TRP A 362 12.15 22.26 -6.77
N GLY A 363 13.14 21.47 -6.35
CA GLY A 363 12.98 20.53 -5.24
C GLY A 363 12.64 21.23 -3.93
N SER A 364 13.28 22.37 -3.65
CA SER A 364 13.01 23.21 -2.48
C SER A 364 11.63 23.86 -2.56
N ALA A 365 11.24 24.41 -3.72
CA ALA A 365 9.92 25.02 -3.91
C ALA A 365 8.78 24.01 -3.71
N ILE A 366 8.97 22.78 -4.21
CA ILE A 366 7.98 21.71 -4.06
C ILE A 366 7.99 21.11 -2.65
N ALA A 367 9.15 21.01 -2.00
CA ALA A 367 9.22 20.62 -0.58
C ALA A 367 8.40 21.57 0.29
N ARG A 368 8.46 22.89 0.04
CA ARG A 368 7.61 23.87 0.72
C ARG A 368 6.12 23.61 0.49
N ILE A 369 5.70 23.39 -0.76
CA ILE A 369 4.29 23.09 -1.08
C ILE A 369 3.83 21.81 -0.37
N ALA A 370 4.63 20.74 -0.46
CA ALA A 370 4.37 19.47 0.21
C ALA A 370 4.25 19.67 1.73
N ALA A 371 5.17 20.41 2.35
CA ALA A 371 5.20 20.70 3.78
C ALA A 371 3.94 21.43 4.27
N LEU A 372 3.42 22.38 3.49
CA LEU A 372 2.16 23.05 3.78
C LEU A 372 0.97 22.09 3.70
N ASN A 373 0.97 21.22 2.69
CA ASN A 373 -0.15 20.33 2.42
C ASN A 373 -0.21 19.11 3.33
N VAL A 374 0.93 18.53 3.75
CA VAL A 374 0.91 17.44 4.74
C VAL A 374 0.33 17.90 6.07
N LYS A 375 0.60 19.15 6.47
CA LYS A 375 0.00 19.75 7.67
C LYS A 375 -1.52 19.94 7.55
N LYS A 376 -1.98 20.37 6.36
CA LYS A 376 -3.41 20.53 6.05
C LYS A 376 -4.13 19.18 5.97
N HIS A 377 -3.44 18.15 5.52
CA HIS A 377 -3.93 16.79 5.33
C HIS A 377 -3.28 15.81 6.33
N SER A 378 -3.23 16.21 7.61
CA SER A 378 -2.65 15.44 8.71
C SER A 378 -3.40 14.13 9.03
N ASP A 379 -4.55 13.91 8.39
CA ASP A 379 -5.23 12.63 8.39
C ASP A 379 -4.72 11.64 7.33
N THR A 380 -3.88 12.12 6.41
CA THR A 380 -3.39 11.40 5.24
C THR A 380 -1.88 11.25 5.28
N PHE A 381 -1.14 12.26 5.75
CA PHE A 381 0.32 12.30 5.70
C PHE A 381 0.94 12.52 7.07
N GLU A 382 2.14 11.97 7.24
CA GLU A 382 3.04 12.35 8.34
C GLU A 382 3.43 13.83 8.20
N GLU A 383 3.48 14.57 9.32
CA GLU A 383 3.78 16.01 9.26
C GLU A 383 5.23 16.28 8.82
N GLU A 384 6.21 15.50 9.28
CA GLU A 384 7.61 15.62 8.88
C GLU A 384 7.83 15.04 7.47
N ILE A 385 8.43 15.84 6.58
CA ILE A 385 8.88 15.38 5.26
C ILE A 385 10.40 15.40 5.20
N ALA A 386 10.97 14.33 4.67
CA ALA A 386 12.39 14.27 4.38
C ALA A 386 12.69 14.92 3.02
N MET A 387 13.83 15.60 2.91
CA MET A 387 14.35 16.13 1.66
C MET A 387 15.80 15.69 1.51
N TYR A 388 16.08 14.85 0.50
CA TYR A 388 17.44 14.44 0.18
C TYR A 388 18.24 15.65 -0.36
N VAL A 389 19.31 15.99 0.35
CA VAL A 389 20.22 17.07 -0.01
C VAL A 389 21.57 16.49 -0.39
N HIS A 390 22.00 16.69 -1.65
CA HIS A 390 23.39 16.39 -1.96
C HIS A 390 24.29 17.33 -1.16
N GLU A 391 25.18 16.76 -0.35
CA GLU A 391 25.92 17.54 0.62
C GLU A 391 26.92 18.49 -0.05
N GLU A 392 26.84 19.76 0.33
CA GLU A 392 27.70 20.83 -0.17
C GLU A 392 28.06 21.75 0.99
N GLU A 393 29.25 22.34 0.94
CA GLU A 393 29.68 23.31 1.94
C GLU A 393 29.26 24.72 1.53
N VAL A 394 28.57 25.44 2.42
CA VAL A 394 28.20 26.85 2.24
C VAL A 394 28.63 27.59 3.51
N ASP A 395 29.49 28.60 3.37
CA ASP A 395 30.03 29.38 4.48
C ASP A 395 30.64 28.52 5.61
N GLY A 396 31.34 27.42 5.27
CA GLY A 396 31.99 26.53 6.23
C GLY A 396 31.05 25.57 6.97
N LYS A 397 29.76 25.50 6.58
CA LYS A 397 28.77 24.59 7.15
C LYS A 397 28.18 23.66 6.07
N PRO A 398 27.81 22.41 6.42
CA PRO A 398 27.04 21.54 5.53
C PRO A 398 25.68 22.16 5.18
N LEU A 399 25.31 22.19 3.91
CA LEU A 399 24.06 22.76 3.42
C LEU A 399 22.84 22.11 4.08
N SER A 400 22.89 20.78 4.31
CA SER A 400 21.84 20.06 5.03
C SER A 400 21.58 20.64 6.44
N SER A 401 22.66 20.95 7.16
CA SER A 401 22.59 21.54 8.51
C SER A 401 22.04 22.96 8.47
N ILE A 402 22.45 23.77 7.48
CA ILE A 402 21.92 25.13 7.31
C ILE A 402 20.42 25.10 7.04
N ILE A 403 19.95 24.19 6.19
CA ILE A 403 18.53 24.04 5.88
C ILE A 403 17.75 23.65 7.14
N ASN A 404 18.26 22.72 7.94
CA ASN A 404 17.59 22.30 9.19
C ASN A 404 17.60 23.39 10.27
N GLU A 405 18.64 24.23 10.35
CA GLU A 405 18.72 25.34 11.31
C GLU A 405 17.87 26.55 10.91
N LYS A 406 17.87 26.91 9.61
CA LYS A 406 17.26 28.14 9.09
C LYS A 406 15.92 27.94 8.40
N HIS A 407 15.55 26.69 8.14
CA HIS A 407 14.40 26.30 7.31
C HIS A 407 14.39 26.99 5.94
N GLU A 408 15.58 27.19 5.36
CA GLU A 408 15.80 27.88 4.09
C GLU A 408 16.94 27.22 3.33
N ASN A 409 16.73 26.98 2.03
CA ASN A 409 17.81 26.59 1.12
C ASN A 409 18.52 27.84 0.58
N VAL A 410 19.47 28.35 1.35
CA VAL A 410 20.19 29.61 1.07
C VAL A 410 20.92 29.63 -0.27
N LYS A 411 21.24 28.45 -0.84
CA LYS A 411 21.96 28.33 -2.11
C LYS A 411 21.03 28.30 -3.32
N TYR A 412 19.97 27.49 -3.24
CA TYR A 412 19.13 27.19 -4.41
C TYR A 412 17.76 27.88 -4.41
N LEU A 413 17.28 28.34 -3.26
CA LEU A 413 15.99 29.04 -3.10
C LEU A 413 16.09 30.08 -1.97
N SER A 414 17.01 31.04 -2.10
CA SER A 414 17.25 32.06 -1.08
C SER A 414 16.03 32.98 -0.89
N GLY A 415 15.78 33.35 0.37
CA GLY A 415 14.70 34.24 0.78
C GLY A 415 13.33 33.55 0.96
N VAL A 416 13.26 32.22 0.84
CA VAL A 416 12.02 31.45 0.98
C VAL A 416 12.13 30.45 2.13
N GLN A 417 11.16 30.50 3.04
CA GLN A 417 11.03 29.55 4.16
C GLN A 417 10.33 28.26 3.69
N LEU A 418 10.97 27.12 3.93
CA LEU A 418 10.50 25.78 3.55
C LEU A 418 9.45 25.24 4.53
N GLY A 419 9.52 25.65 5.79
CA GLY A 419 8.70 25.13 6.89
C GLY A 419 9.52 24.29 7.88
N PHE A 420 9.10 24.31 9.15
CA PHE A 420 9.79 23.60 10.25
C PHE A 420 9.74 22.07 10.11
N ASN A 421 8.78 21.58 9.33
CA ASN A 421 8.55 20.17 9.09
C ASN A 421 9.27 19.62 7.85
N VAL A 422 10.13 20.42 7.20
CA VAL A 422 11.04 19.93 6.15
C VAL A 422 12.39 19.61 6.78
N LYS A 423 12.82 18.36 6.67
CA LYS A 423 14.09 17.88 7.20
C LYS A 423 15.05 17.52 6.08
N ALA A 424 16.13 18.28 5.98
CA ALA A 424 17.23 17.99 5.08
C ALA A 424 18.03 16.78 5.59
N GLU A 425 18.20 15.79 4.73
CA GLU A 425 18.97 14.57 5.02
C GLU A 425 20.00 14.32 3.89
N PRO A 426 21.30 14.27 4.20
CA PRO A 426 22.34 14.05 3.19
C PRO A 426 22.53 12.59 2.77
N ASP A 427 22.07 11.62 3.55
CA ASP A 427 22.10 10.21 3.16
C ASP A 427 20.83 9.83 2.39
N PRO A 428 20.92 9.46 1.11
CA PRO A 428 19.73 9.14 0.32
C PRO A 428 18.96 7.93 0.85
N ILE A 429 19.62 6.97 1.52
CA ILE A 429 18.94 5.79 2.10
C ILE A 429 18.14 6.21 3.33
N LYS A 430 18.71 7.03 4.22
CA LYS A 430 17.98 7.57 5.37
C LYS A 430 16.84 8.49 4.95
N ALA A 431 17.05 9.30 3.92
CA ALA A 431 16.03 10.22 3.43
C ALA A 431 14.76 9.48 2.98
N ILE A 432 14.91 8.31 2.35
CA ILE A 432 13.77 7.51 1.88
C ILE A 432 13.25 6.49 2.90
N GLU A 433 13.83 6.44 4.10
CA GLU A 433 13.51 5.42 5.09
C GLU A 433 12.04 5.49 5.54
N GLY A 434 11.29 4.43 5.22
CA GLY A 434 9.85 4.34 5.48
C GLY A 434 8.98 5.20 4.54
N ALA A 435 9.56 5.93 3.59
CA ALA A 435 8.80 6.79 2.70
C ALA A 435 7.91 5.97 1.75
N THR A 436 6.61 6.27 1.76
CA THR A 436 5.60 5.65 0.88
C THR A 436 5.31 6.52 -0.34
N ALA A 437 5.67 7.81 -0.30
CA ALA A 437 5.51 8.76 -1.39
C ALA A 437 6.84 9.47 -1.72
N LEU A 438 7.43 9.15 -2.87
CA LEU A 438 8.69 9.71 -3.35
C LEU A 438 8.47 10.79 -4.43
N ILE A 439 8.87 12.02 -4.15
CA ILE A 439 8.91 13.11 -5.13
C ILE A 439 10.32 13.16 -5.73
N VAL A 440 10.49 12.73 -6.98
CA VAL A 440 11.81 12.67 -7.62
C VAL A 440 12.03 13.93 -8.46
N VAL A 441 13.01 14.74 -8.04
CA VAL A 441 13.25 16.09 -8.56
C VAL A 441 14.75 16.44 -8.57
N VAL A 442 15.57 15.51 -9.02
CA VAL A 442 17.00 15.74 -9.27
C VAL A 442 17.26 16.14 -10.73
N PRO A 443 18.35 16.88 -11.02
CA PRO A 443 18.79 17.07 -12.39
C PRO A 443 18.99 15.73 -13.10
N HIS A 444 18.60 15.69 -14.37
CA HIS A 444 18.40 14.45 -15.10
C HIS A 444 19.66 13.56 -15.15
N GLN A 445 20.85 14.18 -15.19
CA GLN A 445 22.14 13.47 -15.22
C GLN A 445 22.48 12.71 -13.94
N PHE A 446 21.79 12.98 -12.83
CA PHE A 446 22.04 12.36 -11.53
C PHE A 446 20.99 11.31 -11.15
N VAL A 447 19.91 11.17 -11.92
CA VAL A 447 18.77 10.30 -11.58
C VAL A 447 19.22 8.86 -11.35
N GLU A 448 19.90 8.27 -12.33
CA GLU A 448 20.29 6.86 -12.27
C GLU A 448 21.21 6.60 -11.07
N LYS A 449 22.25 7.43 -10.91
CA LYS A 449 23.20 7.33 -9.78
C LYS A 449 22.51 7.39 -8.42
N VAL A 450 21.57 8.33 -8.22
CA VAL A 450 20.87 8.49 -6.94
C VAL A 450 19.91 7.33 -6.72
N LEU A 451 19.15 6.93 -7.74
CA LEU A 451 18.13 5.90 -7.61
C LEU A 451 18.70 4.48 -7.49
N GLU A 452 19.85 4.21 -8.11
CA GLU A 452 20.59 2.97 -7.91
C GLU A 452 21.04 2.82 -6.44
N GLY A 453 21.47 3.91 -5.80
CA GLY A 453 21.91 3.91 -4.41
C GLY A 453 20.80 3.55 -3.40
N VAL A 454 19.54 3.85 -3.73
CA VAL A 454 18.39 3.57 -2.86
C VAL A 454 17.61 2.31 -3.24
N LYS A 455 17.99 1.66 -4.34
CA LYS A 455 17.35 0.43 -4.80
C LYS A 455 17.43 -0.64 -3.70
N GLY A 456 16.29 -1.27 -3.40
CA GLY A 456 16.19 -2.29 -2.35
C GLY A 456 15.91 -1.75 -0.93
N HIS A 457 15.91 -0.42 -0.74
CA HIS A 457 15.63 0.22 0.55
C HIS A 457 14.24 0.88 0.61
N LEU A 458 13.40 0.64 -0.42
CA LEU A 458 12.06 1.24 -0.54
C LEU A 458 11.07 0.59 0.44
N ALA A 459 10.17 1.41 0.99
CA ALA A 459 9.04 0.89 1.74
C ALA A 459 8.13 0.02 0.84
N PRO A 460 7.54 -1.07 1.36
CA PRO A 460 6.54 -1.83 0.62
C PRO A 460 5.37 -0.93 0.22
N GLY A 461 5.00 -0.94 -1.07
CA GLY A 461 3.92 -0.07 -1.58
C GLY A 461 4.34 1.38 -1.82
N ALA A 462 5.65 1.69 -1.84
CA ALA A 462 6.12 3.00 -2.23
C ALA A 462 5.67 3.37 -3.66
N ARG A 463 5.37 4.64 -3.85
CA ARG A 463 4.97 5.26 -5.12
C ARG A 463 5.86 6.46 -5.41
N ALA A 464 6.08 6.76 -6.69
CA ALA A 464 6.88 7.90 -7.10
C ALA A 464 6.08 8.90 -7.96
N VAL A 465 6.53 10.14 -7.97
CA VAL A 465 6.15 11.15 -8.96
C VAL A 465 7.41 11.86 -9.45
N SER A 466 7.58 11.93 -10.76
CA SER A 466 8.71 12.61 -11.40
C SER A 466 8.35 14.04 -11.74
N LEU A 467 9.18 14.97 -11.31
CA LEU A 467 9.10 16.39 -11.67
C LEU A 467 10.20 16.79 -12.67
N ILE A 468 10.88 15.79 -13.24
CA ILE A 468 12.06 15.97 -14.09
C ILE A 468 11.61 16.27 -15.51
N LYS A 469 11.98 17.47 -16.00
CA LYS A 469 11.76 17.87 -17.40
C LYS A 469 12.94 17.41 -18.25
N GLY A 470 12.68 16.53 -19.21
CA GLY A 470 13.68 15.97 -20.12
C GLY A 470 13.31 14.58 -20.59
N VAL A 471 14.10 14.05 -21.52
CA VAL A 471 14.02 12.67 -21.99
C VAL A 471 15.43 12.09 -22.09
N LYS A 472 15.55 10.76 -22.06
CA LYS A 472 16.79 10.04 -22.36
C LYS A 472 16.61 9.31 -23.68
N ALA A 473 17.46 9.63 -24.67
CA ALA A 473 17.47 8.91 -25.94
C ALA A 473 18.63 7.93 -25.99
N GLU A 474 18.35 6.70 -26.42
CA GLU A 474 19.32 5.62 -26.62
C GLU A 474 19.07 5.00 -28.00
N GLY A 475 19.80 5.46 -29.01
CA GLY A 475 19.63 5.01 -30.39
C GLY A 475 18.22 5.30 -30.93
N ASP A 476 17.46 4.25 -31.21
CA ASP A 476 16.11 4.28 -31.76
C ASP A 476 15.01 4.39 -30.69
N LYS A 477 15.37 4.67 -29.43
CA LYS A 477 14.44 4.73 -28.30
C LYS A 477 14.54 6.03 -27.53
N ILE A 478 13.39 6.50 -27.05
CA ILE A 478 13.26 7.62 -26.13
C ILE A 478 12.55 7.11 -24.87
N HIS A 479 13.17 7.35 -23.72
CA HIS A 479 12.66 7.00 -22.41
C HIS A 479 12.28 8.26 -21.62
N THR A 480 11.08 8.26 -21.04
CA THR A 480 10.62 9.29 -20.12
C THR A 480 11.18 9.04 -18.72
N TYR A 481 11.49 10.07 -17.93
CA TYR A 481 11.98 9.86 -16.56
C TYR A 481 11.02 9.06 -15.67
N PRO A 482 9.68 9.21 -15.73
CA PRO A 482 8.77 8.29 -15.06
C PRO A 482 9.01 6.82 -15.41
N SER A 483 9.26 6.50 -16.70
CA SER A 483 9.54 5.13 -17.14
C SER A 483 10.88 4.61 -16.59
N ILE A 484 11.91 5.46 -16.57
CA ILE A 484 13.23 5.13 -16.01
C ILE A 484 13.13 4.87 -14.51
N ILE A 485 12.48 5.76 -13.75
CA ILE A 485 12.25 5.63 -12.32
C ILE A 485 11.50 4.33 -12.01
N SER A 486 10.41 4.07 -12.75
CA SER A 486 9.62 2.85 -12.57
C SER A 486 10.44 1.58 -12.79
N SER A 487 11.29 1.58 -13.83
CA SER A 487 12.17 0.45 -14.17
C SER A 487 13.25 0.22 -13.10
N LEU A 488 13.91 1.28 -12.64
CA LEU A 488 15.01 1.18 -11.67
C LEU A 488 14.52 0.72 -10.29
N LEU A 489 13.40 1.29 -9.83
CA LEU A 489 12.89 1.11 -8.48
C LEU A 489 11.84 0.00 -8.36
N GLY A 490 11.21 -0.42 -9.45
CA GLY A 490 10.15 -1.43 -9.44
C GLY A 490 8.83 -0.94 -8.83
N ILE A 491 8.60 0.38 -8.83
CA ILE A 491 7.38 1.02 -8.31
C ILE A 491 6.68 1.85 -9.39
N ARG A 492 5.41 2.18 -9.18
CA ARG A 492 4.67 3.07 -10.10
C ARG A 492 5.22 4.50 -9.99
N CYS A 493 5.34 5.18 -11.13
CA CYS A 493 5.76 6.58 -11.19
C CYS A 493 4.78 7.44 -11.99
N SER A 494 4.23 8.47 -11.34
CA SER A 494 3.47 9.56 -11.96
C SER A 494 4.41 10.64 -12.54
N ALA A 495 3.85 11.64 -13.22
CA ALA A 495 4.59 12.80 -13.72
C ALA A 495 3.89 14.10 -13.33
N LEU A 496 4.65 15.13 -12.96
CA LEU A 496 4.14 16.48 -12.74
C LEU A 496 4.89 17.47 -13.63
N GLY A 497 4.16 18.21 -14.47
CA GLY A 497 4.75 19.20 -15.39
C GLY A 497 3.77 20.33 -15.70
N GLY A 498 4.28 21.52 -16.00
CA GLY A 498 3.46 22.71 -16.24
C GLY A 498 4.29 23.97 -16.48
N ALA A 499 3.61 25.09 -16.73
CA ALA A 499 4.22 26.42 -16.77
C ALA A 499 4.41 26.96 -15.35
N ASN A 500 5.49 26.55 -14.67
CA ASN A 500 5.66 26.75 -13.23
C ASN A 500 7.11 27.08 -12.84
N ILE A 501 7.48 28.36 -12.87
CA ILE A 501 8.82 28.80 -12.48
C ILE A 501 8.99 28.67 -10.96
N ALA A 502 10.09 28.03 -10.54
CA ALA A 502 10.30 27.65 -9.14
C ALA A 502 10.17 28.80 -8.13
N MET A 503 10.79 29.94 -8.43
CA MET A 503 10.73 31.11 -7.54
C MET A 503 9.31 31.72 -7.47
N GLU A 504 8.57 31.73 -8.59
CA GLU A 504 7.19 32.25 -8.62
C GLU A 504 6.26 31.36 -7.78
N VAL A 505 6.40 30.04 -7.91
CA VAL A 505 5.67 29.06 -7.07
C VAL A 505 6.03 29.21 -5.59
N ALA A 506 7.31 29.36 -5.29
CA ALA A 506 7.80 29.56 -3.93
C ALA A 506 7.30 30.87 -3.28
N GLN A 507 6.99 31.88 -4.10
CA GLN A 507 6.42 33.17 -3.70
C GLN A 507 4.89 33.19 -3.75
N ASP A 508 4.24 32.02 -3.88
CA ASP A 508 2.78 31.87 -3.97
C ASP A 508 2.17 32.68 -5.13
N GLN A 509 2.89 32.89 -6.23
CA GLN A 509 2.30 33.44 -7.45
C GLN A 509 1.49 32.37 -8.16
N PHE A 510 0.35 32.78 -8.71
CA PHE A 510 -0.58 31.86 -9.35
C PHE A 510 0.04 31.20 -10.59
N CYS A 511 0.02 29.87 -10.62
CA CYS A 511 0.22 29.08 -11.83
C CYS A 511 -0.51 27.73 -11.76
N GLU A 512 -0.44 26.99 -12.86
CA GLU A 512 -1.09 25.69 -13.03
C GLU A 512 -0.06 24.62 -13.38
N SER A 513 -0.29 23.39 -12.93
CA SER A 513 0.49 22.22 -13.32
C SER A 513 -0.42 21.05 -13.66
N THR A 514 0.03 20.22 -14.58
CA THR A 514 -0.64 18.98 -14.96
C THR A 514 0.05 17.80 -14.29
N LEU A 515 -0.75 16.94 -13.66
CA LEU A 515 -0.35 15.71 -12.99
C LEU A 515 -0.80 14.51 -13.84
N GLY A 516 0.16 13.86 -14.48
CA GLY A 516 -0.04 12.62 -15.21
C GLY A 516 -0.03 11.43 -14.27
N VAL A 517 -1.09 10.62 -14.30
CA VAL A 517 -1.23 9.40 -13.49
C VAL A 517 -1.58 8.22 -14.39
N LEU A 518 -1.00 7.05 -14.11
CA LEU A 518 -1.33 5.84 -14.86
C LEU A 518 -2.82 5.46 -14.64
N PRO A 519 -3.49 4.82 -15.60
CA PRO A 519 -4.89 4.39 -15.44
C PRO A 519 -5.14 3.58 -14.15
N GLU A 520 -4.23 2.68 -13.79
CA GLU A 520 -4.25 1.90 -12.55
C GLU A 520 -4.05 2.74 -11.27
N GLY A 521 -3.48 3.95 -11.40
CA GLY A 521 -3.34 4.92 -10.31
C GLY A 521 -4.48 5.92 -10.18
N MET A 522 -5.47 5.87 -11.07
CA MET A 522 -6.65 6.74 -10.99
C MET A 522 -7.67 6.31 -9.93
N LYS A 523 -7.55 5.08 -9.42
CA LYS A 523 -8.42 4.54 -8.37
C LYS A 523 -7.57 3.82 -7.31
N PRO A 524 -8.07 3.70 -6.06
CA PRO A 524 -7.42 2.87 -5.06
C PRO A 524 -7.31 1.41 -5.51
N ASP A 525 -6.31 0.69 -5.00
CA ASP A 525 -6.09 -0.72 -5.30
C ASP A 525 -5.87 -1.55 -4.02
N SER A 526 -5.69 -2.87 -4.15
CA SER A 526 -5.48 -3.74 -2.98
C SER A 526 -4.21 -3.45 -2.18
N ARG A 527 -3.28 -2.67 -2.74
CA ARG A 527 -2.02 -2.28 -2.09
C ARG A 527 -2.10 -0.89 -1.45
N HIS A 528 -2.98 -0.01 -1.95
CA HIS A 528 -3.06 1.39 -1.53
C HIS A 528 -4.50 1.84 -1.29
N SER A 529 -4.73 2.41 -0.11
CA SER A 529 -6.01 3.00 0.31
C SER A 529 -6.37 4.28 -0.46
N LEU A 530 -5.38 5.12 -0.80
CA LEU A 530 -5.54 6.26 -1.69
C LEU A 530 -5.07 5.91 -3.09
N SER A 531 -5.79 6.40 -4.10
CA SER A 531 -5.31 6.41 -5.47
C SER A 531 -4.06 7.30 -5.59
N ASP A 532 -3.23 7.08 -6.60
CA ASP A 532 -2.07 7.94 -6.85
C ASP A 532 -2.53 9.36 -7.22
N ALA A 533 -3.65 9.46 -7.94
CA ALA A 533 -4.29 10.72 -8.28
C ALA A 533 -4.65 11.53 -7.02
N ASP A 534 -5.35 10.93 -6.06
CA ASP A 534 -5.76 11.60 -4.83
C ASP A 534 -4.56 11.92 -3.93
N LEU A 535 -3.60 11.00 -3.82
CA LEU A 535 -2.37 11.19 -3.05
C LEU A 535 -1.60 12.42 -3.54
N TRP A 536 -1.24 12.45 -4.82
CA TRP A 536 -0.44 13.54 -5.38
C TRP A 536 -1.23 14.84 -5.47
N PHE A 537 -2.55 14.79 -5.72
CA PHE A 537 -3.39 15.98 -5.72
C PHE A 537 -3.43 16.65 -4.34
N LYS A 538 -3.68 15.88 -3.27
CA LYS A 538 -3.63 16.40 -1.90
C LYS A 538 -2.27 16.97 -1.54
N LEU A 539 -1.19 16.39 -2.05
CA LEU A 539 0.18 16.82 -1.76
C LEU A 539 0.56 18.12 -2.48
N PHE A 540 0.05 18.36 -3.68
CA PHE A 540 0.49 19.49 -4.52
C PHE A 540 -0.52 20.62 -4.70
N ASP A 541 -1.83 20.38 -4.69
CA ASP A 541 -2.81 21.43 -5.00
C ASP A 541 -2.88 22.49 -3.90
N THR A 542 -2.73 23.75 -4.29
CA THR A 542 -2.90 24.92 -3.42
C THR A 542 -3.68 26.01 -4.18
N PRO A 543 -4.22 27.05 -3.50
CA PRO A 543 -4.91 28.13 -4.19
C PRO A 543 -4.10 28.81 -5.31
N THR A 544 -2.77 28.80 -5.22
CA THR A 544 -1.83 29.46 -6.13
C THR A 544 -1.04 28.47 -6.99
N PHE A 545 -1.09 27.18 -6.69
CA PHE A 545 -0.51 26.11 -7.50
C PHE A 545 -1.58 25.07 -7.82
N ARG A 546 -2.35 25.31 -8.89
CA ARG A 546 -3.51 24.48 -9.24
C ARG A 546 -3.12 23.25 -10.04
N ILE A 547 -3.60 22.08 -9.60
CA ILE A 547 -3.29 20.80 -10.24
C ILE A 547 -4.46 20.32 -11.09
N ARG A 548 -4.18 19.95 -12.34
CA ARG A 548 -5.09 19.20 -13.21
C ARG A 548 -4.59 17.78 -13.41
N ILE A 549 -5.44 16.79 -13.19
CA ILE A 549 -5.07 15.37 -13.29
C ILE A 549 -5.43 14.83 -14.67
N VAL A 550 -4.50 14.12 -15.31
CA VAL A 550 -4.72 13.47 -16.60
C VAL A 550 -4.22 12.02 -16.62
N PRO A 551 -4.92 11.09 -17.31
CA PRO A 551 -4.49 9.71 -17.47
C PRO A 551 -3.45 9.55 -18.59
N ASP A 552 -2.38 10.36 -18.56
CA ASP A 552 -1.32 10.41 -19.58
C ASP A 552 0.04 10.81 -18.98
N VAL A 553 0.73 9.87 -18.34
CA VAL A 553 2.05 10.10 -17.72
C VAL A 553 3.11 10.46 -18.76
N ASP A 554 3.16 9.71 -19.85
CA ASP A 554 4.17 9.90 -20.89
C ASP A 554 3.95 11.21 -21.63
N GLY A 555 2.69 11.57 -21.93
CA GLY A 555 2.35 12.86 -22.55
C GLY A 555 2.83 14.04 -21.72
N VAL A 556 2.57 14.03 -20.40
CA VAL A 556 3.03 15.08 -19.48
C VAL A 556 4.56 15.18 -19.47
N ALA A 557 5.26 14.05 -19.39
CA ALA A 557 6.72 14.02 -19.38
C ALA A 557 7.33 14.50 -20.72
N LEU A 558 6.77 14.07 -21.85
CA LEU A 558 7.22 14.42 -23.19
C LEU A 558 7.00 15.90 -23.50
N CYS A 559 5.89 16.50 -23.07
CA CYS A 559 5.66 17.93 -23.25
C CYS A 559 6.80 18.76 -22.64
N GLY A 560 7.15 18.49 -21.38
CA GLY A 560 8.23 19.17 -20.68
C GLY A 560 9.61 18.86 -21.25
N GLY A 561 9.83 17.64 -21.77
CA GLY A 561 11.09 17.21 -22.35
C GLY A 561 11.40 17.79 -23.73
N LEU A 562 10.38 18.00 -24.56
CA LEU A 562 10.56 18.36 -25.97
C LEU A 562 10.36 19.86 -26.27
N LYS A 563 9.69 20.61 -25.38
CA LYS A 563 9.37 22.04 -25.57
C LYS A 563 10.57 22.94 -25.93
N ASN A 564 11.77 22.58 -25.47
CA ASN A 564 12.96 23.41 -25.62
C ASN A 564 13.39 23.56 -27.09
N VAL A 565 13.03 22.60 -27.95
CA VAL A 565 13.26 22.69 -29.41
C VAL A 565 12.45 23.83 -30.03
N ILE A 566 11.18 23.96 -29.63
CA ILE A 566 10.32 25.08 -30.07
C ILE A 566 10.85 26.40 -29.51
N ALA A 567 11.31 26.40 -28.26
CA ALA A 567 11.87 27.60 -27.65
C ALA A 567 13.13 28.11 -28.38
N LEU A 568 13.97 27.21 -28.90
CA LEU A 568 15.09 27.59 -29.78
C LEU A 568 14.59 28.24 -31.07
N ALA A 569 13.61 27.63 -31.75
CA ALA A 569 13.02 28.18 -32.98
C ALA A 569 12.43 29.58 -32.75
N ALA A 570 11.73 29.77 -31.63
CA ALA A 570 11.22 31.07 -31.22
C ALA A 570 12.33 32.10 -30.97
N GLY A 571 13.44 31.68 -30.35
CA GLY A 571 14.62 32.52 -30.14
C GLY A 571 15.34 32.89 -31.44
N PHE A 572 15.45 31.97 -32.41
CA PHE A 572 15.98 32.29 -33.73
C PHE A 572 15.14 33.36 -34.43
N SER A 573 13.81 33.23 -34.36
CA SER A 573 12.88 34.25 -34.85
C SER A 573 13.11 35.61 -34.20
N ASP A 574 13.26 35.66 -32.87
CA ASP A 574 13.53 36.90 -32.13
C ASP A 574 14.88 37.52 -32.54
N GLY A 575 15.90 36.69 -32.72
CA GLY A 575 17.24 37.12 -33.11
C GLY A 575 17.32 37.69 -34.52
N LEU A 576 16.50 37.16 -35.45
CA LEU A 576 16.36 37.67 -36.82
C LEU A 576 15.50 38.94 -36.92
N GLY A 577 14.87 39.36 -35.82
CA GLY A 577 13.95 40.50 -35.81
C GLY A 577 12.64 40.22 -36.56
N TRP A 578 12.24 38.94 -36.69
CA TRP A 578 10.95 38.59 -37.28
C TRP A 578 9.80 38.98 -36.36
N GLY A 579 8.71 39.47 -36.95
CA GLY A 579 7.54 39.96 -36.21
C GLY A 579 6.77 38.86 -35.47
N SER A 580 5.84 39.29 -34.62
CA SER A 580 5.01 38.40 -33.79
C SER A 580 4.20 37.37 -34.58
N ASN A 581 3.78 37.68 -35.82
CA ASN A 581 3.06 36.73 -36.68
C ASN A 581 3.91 35.51 -37.03
N THR A 582 5.17 35.71 -37.43
CA THR A 582 6.09 34.62 -37.77
C THR A 582 6.41 33.78 -36.53
N LYS A 583 6.68 34.44 -35.40
CA LYS A 583 6.92 33.75 -34.12
C LYS A 583 5.72 32.89 -33.71
N SER A 584 4.50 33.44 -33.82
CA SER A 584 3.26 32.70 -33.53
C SER A 584 3.07 31.49 -34.46
N ALA A 585 3.40 31.63 -35.76
CA ALA A 585 3.36 30.52 -36.70
C ALA A 585 4.36 29.42 -36.32
N ILE A 586 5.61 29.78 -35.98
CA ILE A 586 6.64 28.84 -35.52
C ILE A 586 6.19 28.08 -34.28
N ILE A 587 5.64 28.80 -33.28
CA ILE A 587 5.15 28.17 -32.04
C ILE A 587 4.01 27.19 -32.35
N ARG A 588 3.02 27.61 -33.15
CA ARG A 588 1.88 26.76 -33.53
C ARG A 588 2.31 25.54 -34.34
N ILE A 589 3.26 25.68 -35.25
CA ILE A 589 3.82 24.55 -36.03
C ILE A 589 4.58 23.61 -35.10
N GLY A 590 5.42 24.14 -34.22
CA GLY A 590 6.18 23.33 -33.26
C GLY A 590 5.30 22.54 -32.30
N ILE A 591 4.23 23.13 -31.77
CA ILE A 591 3.27 22.42 -30.92
C ILE A 591 2.64 21.25 -31.69
N MET A 592 2.27 21.47 -32.96
CA MET A 592 1.67 20.42 -33.79
C MET A 592 2.67 19.32 -34.12
N GLU A 593 3.92 19.67 -34.44
CA GLU A 593 4.97 18.67 -34.68
C GLU A 593 5.27 17.83 -33.45
N ILE A 594 5.43 18.43 -32.27
CA ILE A 594 5.66 17.68 -31.02
C ILE A 594 4.46 16.78 -30.70
N LYS A 595 3.23 17.31 -30.80
CA LYS A 595 2.02 16.52 -30.56
C LYS A 595 1.93 15.34 -31.55
N ASP A 596 2.10 15.59 -32.85
CA ASP A 596 2.04 14.56 -33.88
C ASP A 596 3.18 13.54 -33.73
N PHE A 597 4.39 13.99 -33.35
CA PHE A 597 5.52 13.12 -33.02
C PHE A 597 5.17 12.18 -31.87
N CYS A 598 4.69 12.74 -30.75
CA CYS A 598 4.39 11.97 -29.56
C CYS A 598 3.24 10.98 -29.79
N VAL A 599 2.15 11.42 -30.41
CA VAL A 599 1.00 10.55 -30.72
C VAL A 599 1.38 9.42 -31.68
N HIS A 600 2.29 9.69 -32.62
CA HIS A 600 2.74 8.68 -33.59
C HIS A 600 3.66 7.63 -32.95
N PHE A 601 4.64 8.05 -32.15
CA PHE A 601 5.66 7.14 -31.61
C PHE A 601 5.34 6.58 -30.21
N PHE A 602 4.37 7.15 -29.49
CA PHE A 602 3.99 6.74 -28.14
C PHE A 602 2.48 6.46 -28.08
N PRO A 603 2.03 5.21 -28.32
CA PRO A 603 0.61 4.88 -28.52
C PRO A 603 -0.32 5.21 -27.34
N LYS A 604 0.24 5.41 -26.14
CA LYS A 604 -0.52 5.75 -24.92
C LYS A 604 -0.77 7.24 -24.77
N VAL A 605 -0.05 8.06 -25.52
CA VAL A 605 -0.07 9.51 -25.42
C VAL A 605 -1.31 10.08 -26.09
N LYS A 606 -1.89 11.10 -25.46
CA LYS A 606 -3.13 11.73 -25.90
C LYS A 606 -2.87 13.10 -26.48
N ALA A 607 -3.55 13.41 -27.59
CA ALA A 607 -3.38 14.69 -28.29
C ALA A 607 -3.82 15.86 -27.40
N GLU A 608 -4.87 15.65 -26.60
CA GLU A 608 -5.46 16.63 -25.68
C GLU A 608 -4.44 17.11 -24.65
N THR A 609 -3.53 16.24 -24.18
CA THR A 609 -2.44 16.57 -23.23
C THR A 609 -1.51 17.68 -23.75
N PHE A 610 -1.39 17.86 -25.06
CA PHE A 610 -0.53 18.93 -25.63
C PHE A 610 -1.26 20.25 -25.79
N LEU A 611 -2.60 20.21 -25.92
CA LEU A 611 -3.40 21.35 -26.36
C LEU A 611 -4.24 21.96 -25.25
N GLU A 612 -4.71 21.14 -24.29
CA GLU A 612 -5.61 21.54 -23.22
C GLU A 612 -4.90 21.76 -21.88
N GLU A 613 -3.72 21.14 -21.71
CA GLU A 613 -3.05 21.01 -20.42
C GLU A 613 -1.86 21.98 -20.25
N SER A 614 -1.58 22.37 -19.00
CA SER A 614 -0.48 23.28 -18.67
C SER A 614 0.90 22.73 -19.07
N CYS A 615 1.10 21.40 -18.95
CA CYS A 615 2.36 20.77 -19.36
C CYS A 615 2.70 20.98 -20.83
N GLY A 616 1.69 21.08 -21.70
CA GLY A 616 1.81 21.27 -23.13
C GLY A 616 1.84 22.74 -23.52
N LEU A 617 0.69 23.26 -23.95
CA LEU A 617 0.54 24.60 -24.54
C LEU A 617 1.13 25.70 -23.65
N ALA A 618 0.80 25.73 -22.36
CA ALA A 618 1.23 26.80 -21.46
C ALA A 618 2.75 26.79 -21.21
N ASP A 619 3.34 25.61 -20.95
CA ASP A 619 4.77 25.49 -20.70
C ASP A 619 5.61 25.80 -21.95
N ILE A 620 5.11 25.40 -23.13
CA ILE A 620 5.72 25.75 -24.43
C ILE A 620 5.68 27.27 -24.63
N LEU A 621 4.52 27.90 -24.46
CA LEU A 621 4.37 29.36 -24.64
C LEU A 621 5.31 30.14 -23.72
N THR A 622 5.30 29.82 -22.43
CA THR A 622 6.17 30.47 -21.43
C THR A 622 7.63 30.32 -21.81
N SER A 623 8.04 29.12 -22.24
CA SER A 623 9.42 28.85 -22.67
C SER A 623 9.82 29.64 -23.92
N CYS A 624 8.90 29.86 -24.86
CA CYS A 624 9.10 30.64 -26.08
C CYS A 624 9.08 32.17 -25.86
N ILE A 625 8.51 32.63 -24.74
CA ILE A 625 8.43 34.06 -24.39
C ILE A 625 9.63 34.48 -23.54
N SER A 626 9.92 33.76 -22.45
CA SER A 626 10.90 34.17 -21.45
C SER A 626 11.94 33.08 -21.10
N GLY A 627 11.91 31.94 -21.78
CA GLY A 627 12.78 30.81 -21.46
C GLY A 627 14.26 31.01 -21.82
N ARG A 628 15.13 30.27 -21.12
CA ARG A 628 16.59 30.25 -21.32
C ARG A 628 16.98 29.83 -22.76
N ASN A 629 16.33 28.80 -23.29
CA ASN A 629 16.57 28.34 -24.67
C ASN A 629 16.27 29.42 -25.70
N ARG A 630 15.14 30.12 -25.56
CA ARG A 630 14.79 31.26 -26.42
C ARG A 630 15.83 32.39 -26.32
N LYS A 631 16.22 32.78 -25.11
CA LYS A 631 17.22 33.85 -24.88
C LYS A 631 18.57 33.53 -25.51
N VAL A 632 19.06 32.30 -25.33
CA VAL A 632 20.36 31.90 -25.88
C VAL A 632 20.30 31.79 -27.41
N ALA A 633 19.23 31.24 -27.97
CA ALA A 633 19.03 31.20 -29.42
C ALA A 633 18.94 32.60 -30.05
N GLU A 634 18.26 33.54 -29.41
CA GLU A 634 18.22 34.95 -29.84
C GLU A 634 19.63 35.56 -29.88
N ASN A 635 20.40 35.37 -28.79
CA ASN A 635 21.76 35.89 -28.69
C ASN A 635 22.70 35.25 -29.71
N MET A 636 22.53 33.96 -30.01
CA MET A 636 23.31 33.27 -31.05
C MET A 636 23.15 33.94 -32.40
N VAL A 637 21.92 34.27 -32.80
CA VAL A 637 21.68 34.98 -34.07
C VAL A 637 22.23 36.40 -34.03
N LYS A 638 22.05 37.13 -32.92
CA LYS A 638 22.48 38.54 -32.80
C LYS A 638 24.00 38.72 -32.74
N THR A 639 24.71 37.76 -32.18
CA THR A 639 26.16 37.87 -31.90
C THR A 639 27.02 36.99 -32.80
N GLY A 640 26.45 35.94 -33.41
CA GLY A 640 27.18 34.91 -34.14
C GLY A 640 28.01 33.96 -33.26
N LYS A 641 27.91 34.06 -31.93
CA LYS A 641 28.62 33.20 -30.98
C LYS A 641 28.01 31.79 -30.91
N GLY A 642 28.84 30.80 -30.61
CA GLY A 642 28.39 29.41 -30.42
C GLY A 642 27.62 29.19 -29.11
N PHE A 643 26.79 28.14 -29.06
CA PHE A 643 25.97 27.81 -27.89
C PHE A 643 26.77 27.62 -26.60
N GLN A 644 27.95 26.97 -26.66
CA GLN A 644 28.78 26.73 -25.48
C GLN A 644 29.33 28.02 -24.85
N GLU A 645 29.63 29.02 -25.67
CA GLU A 645 30.10 30.33 -25.20
C GLU A 645 28.93 31.09 -24.54
N LEU A 646 27.79 31.13 -25.22
CA LEU A 646 26.60 31.82 -24.71
C LEU A 646 26.00 31.16 -23.47
N GLU A 647 26.12 29.84 -23.32
CA GLU A 647 25.72 29.12 -22.11
C GLU A 647 26.54 29.59 -20.90
N LYS A 648 27.86 29.72 -21.05
CA LYS A 648 28.73 30.24 -19.99
C LYS A 648 28.43 31.70 -19.65
N GLU A 649 28.21 32.53 -20.67
CA GLU A 649 27.96 33.97 -20.50
C GLU A 649 26.57 34.28 -19.92
N ALA A 650 25.53 33.59 -20.39
CA ALA A 650 24.14 33.98 -20.15
C ALA A 650 23.42 33.16 -19.07
N LEU A 651 23.93 31.98 -18.71
CA LEU A 651 23.20 31.02 -17.85
C LEU A 651 23.85 30.76 -16.49
N GLY A 652 24.99 31.39 -16.17
CA GLY A 652 25.55 31.39 -14.81
C GLY A 652 25.79 30.00 -14.21
N GLY A 653 26.22 29.04 -15.05
CA GLY A 653 26.46 27.64 -14.65
C GLY A 653 25.27 26.70 -14.86
N GLN A 654 24.11 27.18 -15.29
CA GLN A 654 22.98 26.32 -15.70
C GLN A 654 23.16 25.85 -17.15
N SER A 655 22.72 24.62 -17.45
CA SER A 655 22.91 24.04 -18.78
C SER A 655 21.77 24.28 -19.77
N LEU A 656 22.13 24.41 -21.06
CA LEU A 656 21.22 24.61 -22.19
C LEU A 656 20.79 23.27 -22.81
N GLN A 657 19.55 22.84 -22.54
CA GLN A 657 19.07 21.52 -22.95
C GLN A 657 18.56 21.45 -24.41
N GLY A 658 18.13 22.57 -24.99
CA GLY A 658 17.46 22.60 -26.30
C GLY A 658 18.24 21.93 -27.43
N PRO A 659 19.54 22.28 -27.64
CA PRO A 659 20.32 21.67 -28.71
C PRO A 659 20.50 20.17 -28.51
N GLN A 660 20.70 19.70 -27.27
CA GLN A 660 20.82 18.27 -26.98
C GLN A 660 19.52 17.54 -27.29
N THR A 661 18.37 18.11 -26.91
CA THR A 661 17.05 17.55 -27.26
C THR A 661 16.83 17.49 -28.77
N ALA A 662 17.22 18.53 -29.51
CA ALA A 662 17.12 18.53 -30.97
C ALA A 662 17.97 17.42 -31.61
N GLU A 663 19.20 17.19 -31.12
CA GLU A 663 20.05 16.09 -31.55
C GLU A 663 19.45 14.71 -31.25
N GLN A 664 18.88 14.54 -30.06
CA GLN A 664 18.21 13.31 -29.67
C GLN A 664 17.00 12.99 -30.55
N LEU A 665 16.18 14.00 -30.87
CA LEU A 665 15.04 13.85 -31.77
C LEU A 665 15.49 13.51 -33.19
N HIS A 666 16.51 14.19 -33.71
CA HIS A 666 17.04 13.90 -35.03
C HIS A 666 17.55 12.45 -35.14
N LYS A 667 18.38 11.99 -34.20
CA LYS A 667 18.88 10.60 -34.18
C LYS A 667 17.75 9.58 -34.13
N PHE A 668 16.71 9.87 -33.33
CA PHE A 668 15.53 9.01 -33.23
C PHE A 668 14.74 8.96 -34.54
N LEU A 669 14.53 10.11 -35.19
CA LEU A 669 13.82 10.22 -36.46
C LEU A 669 14.61 9.58 -37.62
N GLU A 670 15.93 9.75 -37.63
CA GLU A 670 16.82 9.12 -38.61
C GLU A 670 16.76 7.60 -38.50
N ALA A 671 16.86 7.06 -37.28
CA ALA A 671 16.78 5.62 -37.02
C ALA A 671 15.42 5.01 -37.39
N ARG A 672 14.35 5.82 -37.41
CA ARG A 672 12.96 5.39 -37.69
C ARG A 672 12.36 6.06 -38.92
N ARG A 673 13.20 6.46 -39.88
CA ARG A 673 12.77 7.20 -41.09
C ARG A 673 11.61 6.51 -41.82
N ASP A 674 11.66 5.18 -41.92
CA ASP A 674 10.66 4.38 -42.63
C ASP A 674 9.31 4.29 -41.89
N GLU A 675 9.28 4.63 -40.59
CA GLU A 675 8.07 4.64 -39.76
C GLU A 675 7.34 5.99 -39.82
N VAL A 676 7.97 7.05 -40.35
CA VAL A 676 7.38 8.40 -40.40
C VAL A 676 6.25 8.46 -41.43
N ARG A 677 5.00 8.47 -40.93
CA ARG A 677 3.79 8.49 -41.78
C ARG A 677 3.33 9.89 -42.18
N ARG A 678 3.88 10.93 -41.54
CA ARG A 678 3.55 12.31 -41.83
C ARG A 678 4.17 12.70 -43.18
N SER A 679 3.34 13.13 -44.14
CA SER A 679 3.76 13.40 -45.52
C SER A 679 4.92 14.39 -45.63
N ASN A 680 5.00 15.35 -44.70
CA ASN A 680 6.04 16.38 -44.68
C ASN A 680 7.08 16.13 -43.57
N GLY A 681 7.03 15.01 -42.85
CA GLY A 681 7.89 14.75 -41.70
C GLY A 681 7.76 15.80 -40.59
N PHE A 682 8.88 16.11 -39.93
CA PHE A 682 8.98 17.06 -38.82
C PHE A 682 9.96 18.19 -39.16
N PRO A 683 9.61 19.08 -40.11
CA PRO A 683 10.55 20.03 -40.70
C PRO A 683 11.05 21.07 -39.70
N LEU A 684 10.24 21.51 -38.73
CA LEU A 684 10.72 22.43 -37.71
C LEU A 684 11.75 21.78 -36.79
N ILE A 685 11.47 20.56 -36.30
CA ILE A 685 12.40 19.80 -35.46
C ILE A 685 13.74 19.61 -36.19
N GLU A 686 13.70 19.19 -37.45
CA GLU A 686 14.88 19.00 -38.30
C GLU A 686 15.62 20.33 -38.56
N ASN A 687 14.92 21.41 -38.92
CA ASN A 687 15.55 22.70 -39.18
C ASN A 687 16.24 23.26 -37.93
N VAL A 688 15.64 23.09 -36.74
CA VAL A 688 16.29 23.49 -35.48
C VAL A 688 17.57 22.69 -35.25
N TRP A 689 17.55 21.38 -35.47
CA TRP A 689 18.76 20.55 -35.35
C TRP A 689 19.85 20.98 -36.34
N LYS A 690 19.50 21.20 -37.62
CA LYS A 690 20.45 21.66 -38.66
C LYS A 690 21.07 23.01 -38.36
N ILE A 691 20.30 23.94 -37.78
CA ILE A 691 20.84 25.23 -37.33
C ILE A 691 21.82 25.02 -36.18
N CYS A 692 21.55 24.07 -35.28
CA CYS A 692 22.40 23.80 -34.12
C CYS A 692 23.70 23.04 -34.46
N TYR A 693 23.66 22.10 -35.42
CA TYR A 693 24.76 21.15 -35.66
C TYR A 693 25.30 21.11 -37.09
N GLU A 694 24.50 21.45 -38.11
CA GLU A 694 24.93 21.41 -39.53
C GLU A 694 25.28 22.79 -40.11
N GLY A 695 25.15 23.86 -39.32
CA GLY A 695 25.45 25.23 -39.76
C GLY A 695 24.42 25.80 -40.74
N MET A 696 23.19 25.28 -40.76
CA MET A 696 22.10 25.89 -41.51
C MET A 696 21.88 27.33 -41.04
N PRO A 697 21.84 28.33 -41.95
CA PRO A 697 21.60 29.71 -41.55
C PRO A 697 20.22 29.86 -40.89
N PRO A 698 20.10 30.56 -39.73
CA PRO A 698 18.83 30.72 -39.02
C PRO A 698 17.70 31.32 -39.89
N GLY A 699 18.03 32.17 -40.86
CA GLY A 699 17.07 32.75 -41.80
C GLY A 699 16.31 31.73 -42.66
N LYS A 700 16.82 30.50 -42.77
CA LYS A 700 16.18 29.40 -43.51
C LYS A 700 15.21 28.57 -42.65
N LEU A 701 15.03 28.89 -41.36
CA LEU A 701 14.18 28.12 -40.43
C LEU A 701 12.77 27.83 -40.98
N ILE A 702 12.20 28.77 -41.74
CA ILE A 702 10.84 28.69 -42.28
C ILE A 702 10.74 28.00 -43.65
N GLU A 703 11.86 27.64 -44.26
CA GLU A 703 11.86 26.95 -45.55
C GLU A 703 11.30 25.52 -45.37
N GLY A 704 10.17 25.22 -46.01
CA GLY A 704 9.54 23.89 -46.01
C GLY A 704 8.64 23.56 -44.81
N LEU A 705 8.32 24.55 -43.96
CA LEU A 705 7.36 24.39 -42.84
C LEU A 705 5.90 24.25 -43.28
#